data_AF-A0A0K6G7T8-F1
#
_entry.id   AF-A0A0K6G7T8-F1
#
_cell.length_a   1.000
_cell.length_b   1.000
_cell.length_c   1.000
_cell.angle_alpha   90.00
_cell.angle_beta   90.00
_cell.angle_gamma   90.00
#
_symmetry.space_group_name_H-M   'P 1'
#
loop_
_entity.id
_entity.type
_entity.pdbx_description
1 polymer ?
#
loop_
_entity_poly.entity_id
_entity_poly.type
_entity_poly.pdbx_seq_one_letter_code
_entity_poly.pdbx_strand_id
1 'polypeptide(L)'
;MPPRRRRGRRHRRRGDGDDDDDDDDDNGGDDDRQEPQLKAIDLNLPQIVLHDFRQWNEQLDRLQDENGTRNADVFAINGVYTEGGQHYRAGLDFDRHMVTRDIVLTTSCDIDSVIALVLGDLPIHPRANFGYYMLADPTYTLTDGLSIPHIELRQGNNVESVPVHHIPNARFGKMGRFLILIFFPALYDAEHRKQSESPNAVGDDYMELFYNHAVRQATDHMIPQDQRRNWAATYEDELFRAGPPRDRDERRRRVARLARLHTERIVPGDLFVAWFQEIRRLCGTVDELEFAQGIFLVVDGKGFKENNMSSHLPPLRALVDDAGDFIDPDNERTAAIEAIFENYFVPANFAPGEWYIDIATNVSGQLAETGQPVSLFINSDLHPEILHHFTGQPLAECSRWVRRRSNGYVRDLVAHISKFAGLHQTFLDPVDYDATRFQGYTTDKGVTYRPDFAKKAIRTSPSMCLQNWDRESEEHFRRLAEVYMNASEAHTVAVRFETRIPFESYPYVHLNIGARTLQPWLFWVRNTAFWGFKWRRLNAIWNILEAICAAEKARSKFSLRKLPEVGSLVILLVYMANALVNRPDDGGNFDEVHDAGCIHEIINAELVPVIHLGYYIIHTTIFPCPEEINRKLPRISSLRTISPEKLIYLFATTKDERNELHVLRLIRNDRKRQAEDADEEDPWRVAPQRTHITYPHVSNKQRVTLALPGPVPNVLENRLPDEELYEPYPSEEEDPEVRERPHNLSRQVVTVIYTYPLQIIAKMPNRRGGRGSWSRFNTTQRSNANFELFCDTTAPSRMFYSWNNFGRDISRWDSTLTALFPSLKQLSDMGKIQGLSLLSIRHDWRTILIGLSPEGERRTVQEAKDYVSSHWKWLPYYTKKKLWVTGEPPETRESRQSKFGYALSRL
;
A
#
# COMPACT_ATOMS: atom_id res chain seq x y z
N MET A 1 -14.66 22.48 32.38
CA MET A 1 -13.47 23.37 32.47
C MET A 1 -13.07 23.79 31.06
N PRO A 2 -12.80 25.08 30.78
CA PRO A 2 -12.50 25.52 29.42
C PRO A 2 -11.06 25.16 29.01
N PRO A 3 -10.78 24.86 27.73
CA PRO A 3 -9.49 24.33 27.30
C PRO A 3 -8.44 25.44 27.16
N ARG A 4 -7.26 25.22 27.75
CA ARG A 4 -6.08 26.07 27.60
C ARG A 4 -5.41 25.86 26.23
N ARG A 5 -5.18 26.97 25.53
CA ARG A 5 -4.36 27.09 24.32
C ARG A 5 -2.97 26.46 24.52
N ARG A 6 -2.57 25.57 23.60
CA ARG A 6 -1.22 24.99 23.55
C ARG A 6 -0.24 26.00 22.95
N ARG A 7 0.82 26.30 23.71
CA ARG A 7 2.05 26.95 23.24
C ARG A 7 2.87 25.94 22.43
N GLY A 8 3.29 26.34 21.24
CA GLY A 8 4.26 25.62 20.42
C GLY A 8 5.64 25.58 21.08
N ARG A 9 6.28 24.41 21.07
CA ARG A 9 7.70 24.23 21.38
C ARG A 9 8.49 24.25 20.07
N ARG A 10 9.25 25.32 19.85
CA ARG A 10 10.41 25.38 18.93
C ARG A 10 11.68 25.45 19.76
N HIS A 11 12.63 24.56 19.48
CA HIS A 11 14.08 24.75 19.61
C HIS A 11 14.73 23.74 18.64
N ARG A 12 15.70 24.10 17.80
CA ARG A 12 16.98 24.72 18.16
C ARG A 12 17.45 25.81 17.18
N ARG A 13 18.12 26.80 17.77
CA ARG A 13 18.94 27.87 17.16
C ARG A 13 20.37 27.39 16.85
N ARG A 14 20.93 27.91 15.75
CA ARG A 14 22.31 28.39 15.48
C ARG A 14 22.11 29.41 14.34
N GLY A 15 22.68 30.60 14.27
CA GLY A 15 23.61 31.36 15.10
C GLY A 15 23.46 32.85 14.70
N ASP A 16 24.30 33.67 15.29
CA ASP A 16 24.25 35.13 15.38
C ASP A 16 24.30 35.90 14.05
N GLY A 17 23.73 37.10 14.07
CA GLY A 17 23.76 38.09 13.00
C GLY A 17 22.78 39.21 13.32
N ASP A 18 23.26 40.20 14.08
CA ASP A 18 22.62 41.51 14.23
C ASP A 18 22.50 42.17 12.85
N ASP A 19 21.34 42.73 12.54
CA ASP A 19 21.19 44.03 11.88
C ASP A 19 19.69 44.39 11.86
N ASP A 20 19.43 45.59 12.36
CA ASP A 20 18.17 46.33 12.32
C ASP A 20 17.70 46.51 10.87
N ASP A 21 16.40 46.42 10.62
CA ASP A 21 15.69 47.37 9.76
C ASP A 21 14.17 47.14 9.85
N ASP A 22 13.49 48.29 9.86
CA ASP A 22 12.11 48.59 10.14
C ASP A 22 11.08 48.00 9.14
N ASP A 23 9.82 48.03 9.58
CA ASP A 23 8.61 48.34 8.82
C ASP A 23 8.47 47.75 7.40
N ASP A 24 7.52 46.81 7.22
CA ASP A 24 6.43 46.98 6.25
C ASP A 24 5.50 45.74 6.18
N ASP A 25 4.22 46.05 5.98
CA ASP A 25 3.14 45.23 5.44
C ASP A 25 2.45 44.18 6.32
N ASP A 26 1.63 44.73 7.22
CA ASP A 26 0.35 44.20 7.68
C ASP A 26 -0.65 44.05 6.50
N ASN A 27 -0.37 43.15 5.55
CA ASN A 27 -1.35 42.68 4.57
C ASN A 27 -2.14 41.53 5.18
N GLY A 28 -3.12 41.91 6.01
CA GLY A 28 -4.25 41.08 6.40
C GLY A 28 -5.07 40.70 5.17
N GLY A 29 -4.61 39.69 4.44
CA GLY A 29 -5.48 38.87 3.62
C GLY A 29 -6.38 38.08 4.56
N ASP A 30 -7.60 38.59 4.78
CA ASP A 30 -8.75 37.76 5.12
C ASP A 30 -8.86 36.71 4.01
N ASP A 31 -8.11 35.62 4.19
CA ASP A 31 -8.23 34.40 3.42
C ASP A 31 -9.64 33.90 3.70
N ASP A 32 -10.57 34.22 2.80
CA ASP A 32 -11.98 33.80 2.79
C ASP A 32 -12.01 32.28 3.00
N ARG A 33 -11.96 31.84 4.25
CA ARG A 33 -12.19 30.45 4.64
C ARG A 33 -13.67 30.21 4.42
N GLN A 34 -14.01 29.91 3.16
CA GLN A 34 -15.32 29.40 2.79
C GLN A 34 -15.66 28.29 3.78
N GLU A 35 -16.75 28.49 4.51
CA GLU A 35 -17.25 27.47 5.42
C GLU A 35 -17.41 26.16 4.64
N PRO A 36 -17.01 25.01 5.21
CA PRO A 36 -17.12 23.74 4.51
C PRO A 36 -18.59 23.48 4.14
N GLN A 37 -18.88 23.47 2.84
CA GLN A 37 -20.23 23.19 2.33
C GLN A 37 -20.33 21.72 1.91
N LEU A 38 -21.46 21.10 2.28
CA LEU A 38 -21.84 19.79 1.77
C LEU A 38 -22.10 19.87 0.27
N LYS A 39 -21.74 18.82 -0.46
CA LYS A 39 -22.06 18.73 -1.88
C LYS A 39 -23.53 18.37 -2.03
N ALA A 40 -24.14 18.75 -3.15
CA ALA A 40 -25.56 18.44 -3.42
C ALA A 40 -25.88 16.95 -3.26
N ILE A 41 -24.91 16.08 -3.57
CA ILE A 41 -25.03 14.63 -3.45
C ILE A 41 -25.22 14.15 -2.00
N ASP A 42 -24.70 14.88 -1.00
CA ASP A 42 -24.87 14.57 0.43
C ASP A 42 -26.17 15.18 0.99
N LEU A 43 -26.87 16.00 0.20
CA LEU A 43 -28.12 16.65 0.60
C LEU A 43 -29.31 15.76 0.19
N ASN A 44 -30.39 15.82 0.96
CA ASN A 44 -31.66 15.13 0.67
C ASN A 44 -31.56 13.60 0.53
N LEU A 45 -30.68 12.97 1.32
CA LEU A 45 -30.49 11.53 1.28
C LEU A 45 -31.78 10.77 1.69
N PRO A 46 -32.11 9.61 1.08
CA PRO A 46 -33.33 8.86 1.41
C PRO A 46 -33.39 8.41 2.88
N GLN A 47 -34.59 8.11 3.35
CA GLN A 47 -34.80 7.61 4.71
C GLN A 47 -34.05 6.28 4.93
N ILE A 48 -33.40 6.16 6.10
CA ILE A 48 -32.72 4.93 6.50
C ILE A 48 -33.74 3.97 7.11
N VAL A 49 -33.76 2.73 6.62
CA VAL A 49 -34.47 1.59 7.21
C VAL A 49 -33.41 0.64 7.75
N LEU A 50 -33.55 0.24 9.01
CA LEU A 50 -32.61 -0.67 9.65
C LEU A 50 -33.02 -2.12 9.37
N HIS A 51 -32.05 -2.91 8.92
CA HIS A 51 -32.17 -4.33 8.60
C HIS A 51 -31.18 -5.11 9.44
N ASP A 52 -31.59 -6.25 9.99
CA ASP A 52 -30.60 -7.25 10.39
C ASP A 52 -29.97 -7.93 9.14
N PHE A 53 -28.89 -8.71 9.32
CA PHE A 53 -28.21 -9.35 8.19
C PHE A 53 -29.11 -10.29 7.37
N ARG A 54 -30.09 -10.93 8.02
CA ARG A 54 -31.02 -11.83 7.31
C ARG A 54 -31.98 -11.00 6.46
N GLN A 55 -32.58 -9.96 7.04
CA GLN A 55 -33.48 -9.05 6.34
C GLN A 55 -32.77 -8.37 5.16
N TRP A 56 -31.51 -7.96 5.33
CA TRP A 56 -30.70 -7.40 4.26
C TRP A 56 -30.51 -8.39 3.09
N ASN A 57 -30.19 -9.66 3.40
CA ASN A 57 -30.05 -10.72 2.40
C ASN A 57 -31.37 -10.99 1.67
N GLU A 58 -32.47 -11.10 2.42
CA GLU A 58 -33.83 -11.32 1.88
C GLU A 58 -34.29 -10.14 1.00
N GLN A 59 -33.93 -8.91 1.36
CA GLN A 59 -34.22 -7.73 0.56
C GLN A 59 -33.49 -7.76 -0.79
N LEU A 60 -32.21 -8.16 -0.79
CA LEU A 60 -31.44 -8.30 -2.01
C LEU A 60 -32.02 -9.39 -2.91
N ASP A 61 -32.36 -10.55 -2.34
CA ASP A 61 -32.97 -11.66 -3.08
C ASP A 61 -34.31 -11.22 -3.70
N ARG A 62 -35.15 -10.49 -2.94
CA ARG A 62 -36.40 -9.92 -3.45
C ARG A 62 -36.18 -8.96 -4.61
N LEU A 63 -35.21 -8.04 -4.50
CA LEU A 63 -34.90 -7.10 -5.58
C LEU A 63 -34.41 -7.81 -6.84
N GLN A 64 -33.66 -8.90 -6.67
CA GLN A 64 -33.21 -9.73 -7.77
C GLN A 64 -34.38 -10.42 -8.48
N ASP A 65 -35.35 -10.93 -7.73
CA ASP A 65 -36.53 -11.62 -8.25
C ASP A 65 -37.55 -10.66 -8.91
N GLU A 66 -37.81 -9.50 -8.31
CA GLU A 66 -38.83 -8.54 -8.77
C GLU A 66 -38.33 -7.63 -9.90
N ASN A 67 -37.11 -7.12 -9.78
CA ASN A 67 -36.61 -6.03 -10.61
C ASN A 67 -35.34 -6.40 -11.39
N GLY A 68 -34.88 -7.64 -11.28
CA GLY A 68 -33.70 -8.17 -11.95
C GLY A 68 -32.38 -7.87 -11.24
N THR A 69 -31.33 -8.56 -11.68
CA THR A 69 -29.99 -8.54 -11.09
C THR A 69 -29.40 -7.14 -10.92
N ARG A 70 -29.67 -6.22 -11.86
CA ARG A 70 -29.14 -4.85 -11.82
C ARG A 70 -29.54 -4.09 -10.55
N ASN A 71 -30.81 -4.18 -10.13
CA ASN A 71 -31.28 -3.44 -8.95
C ASN A 71 -30.76 -4.05 -7.66
N ALA A 72 -30.62 -5.39 -7.62
CA ALA A 72 -29.96 -6.08 -6.52
C ALA A 72 -28.46 -5.72 -6.43
N ASP A 73 -27.76 -5.64 -7.55
CA ASP A 73 -26.34 -5.25 -7.60
C ASP A 73 -26.15 -3.80 -7.12
N VAL A 74 -27.00 -2.88 -7.57
CA VAL A 74 -26.99 -1.48 -7.11
C VAL A 74 -27.22 -1.44 -5.60
N PHE A 75 -28.27 -2.07 -5.10
CA PHE A 75 -28.58 -2.16 -3.66
C PHE A 75 -27.41 -2.70 -2.83
N ALA A 76 -26.75 -3.77 -3.30
CA ALA A 76 -25.64 -4.37 -2.57
C ALA A 76 -24.42 -3.44 -2.41
N ILE A 77 -24.27 -2.48 -3.32
CA ILE A 77 -23.12 -1.58 -3.41
C ILE A 77 -23.41 -0.21 -2.79
N ASN A 78 -24.61 0.34 -2.99
CA ASN A 78 -24.99 1.67 -2.51
C ASN A 78 -26.04 1.67 -1.39
N GLY A 79 -26.59 0.50 -1.02
CA GLY A 79 -27.62 0.36 0.01
C GLY A 79 -28.98 0.95 -0.34
N VAL A 80 -29.22 1.44 -1.56
CA VAL A 80 -30.45 2.12 -1.98
C VAL A 80 -31.42 1.14 -2.63
N TYR A 81 -32.70 1.23 -2.27
CA TYR A 81 -33.78 0.50 -2.93
C TYR A 81 -35.07 1.32 -2.99
N THR A 82 -36.01 0.90 -3.84
CA THR A 82 -37.32 1.54 -4.01
C THR A 82 -38.41 0.57 -3.63
N GLU A 83 -39.34 1.00 -2.80
CA GLU A 83 -40.52 0.22 -2.38
C GLU A 83 -41.74 1.13 -2.37
N GLY A 84 -42.82 0.73 -3.07
CA GLY A 84 -44.03 1.55 -3.18
C GLY A 84 -43.82 2.92 -3.86
N GLY A 85 -42.79 3.07 -4.69
CA GLY A 85 -42.42 4.33 -5.33
C GLY A 85 -41.61 5.29 -4.45
N GLN A 86 -41.28 4.88 -3.22
CA GLN A 86 -40.44 5.66 -2.30
C GLN A 86 -39.03 5.05 -2.20
N HIS A 87 -38.01 5.91 -2.13
CA HIS A 87 -36.62 5.50 -1.98
C HIS A 87 -36.21 5.35 -0.51
N TYR A 88 -35.43 4.31 -0.24
CA TYR A 88 -34.90 3.99 1.10
C TYR A 88 -33.42 3.64 1.02
N ARG A 89 -32.73 3.74 2.16
CA ARG A 89 -31.38 3.22 2.38
C ARG A 89 -31.38 2.13 3.45
N ALA A 90 -30.79 0.98 3.18
CA ALA A 90 -30.69 -0.12 4.13
C ALA A 90 -29.47 0.03 5.04
N GLY A 91 -29.70 0.44 6.29
CA GLY A 91 -28.72 0.40 7.37
C GLY A 91 -28.72 -0.95 8.09
N LEU A 92 -27.62 -1.31 8.74
CA LEU A 92 -27.54 -2.50 9.59
C LEU A 92 -27.98 -2.21 11.02
N ASP A 93 -28.93 -2.99 11.52
CA ASP A 93 -29.40 -2.96 12.92
C ASP A 93 -28.46 -3.78 13.81
N PHE A 94 -27.54 -3.12 14.50
CA PHE A 94 -26.59 -3.80 15.40
C PHE A 94 -27.20 -4.18 16.75
N ASP A 95 -28.27 -3.51 17.20
CA ASP A 95 -28.85 -3.75 18.51
C ASP A 95 -29.46 -5.15 18.59
N ARG A 96 -29.99 -5.65 17.46
CA ARG A 96 -30.49 -7.03 17.32
C ARG A 96 -29.39 -8.11 17.31
N HIS A 97 -28.15 -7.73 17.06
CA HIS A 97 -27.01 -8.66 17.03
C HIS A 97 -26.21 -8.65 18.33
N MET A 98 -26.61 -7.88 19.34
CA MET A 98 -25.99 -7.94 20.66
C MET A 98 -26.13 -9.35 21.23
N VAL A 99 -25.08 -9.89 21.85
CA VAL A 99 -25.15 -11.22 22.47
C VAL A 99 -26.12 -11.19 23.65
N THR A 100 -27.21 -11.94 23.54
CA THR A 100 -28.22 -12.09 24.60
C THR A 100 -27.93 -13.30 25.49
N ARG A 101 -28.82 -13.58 26.44
CA ARG A 101 -28.74 -14.78 27.30
C ARG A 101 -29.05 -16.08 26.54
N ASP A 102 -29.63 -15.96 25.35
CA ASP A 102 -29.97 -17.11 24.49
C ASP A 102 -28.77 -17.60 23.68
N ILE A 103 -27.63 -16.93 23.81
CA ILE A 103 -26.35 -17.33 23.24
C ILE A 103 -25.45 -17.83 24.37
N VAL A 104 -25.10 -19.11 24.30
CA VAL A 104 -24.12 -19.73 25.19
C VAL A 104 -22.73 -19.44 24.63
N LEU A 105 -21.94 -18.70 25.41
CA LEU A 105 -20.53 -18.43 25.11
C LEU A 105 -19.65 -19.50 25.77
N THR A 106 -18.69 -20.01 25.03
CA THR A 106 -17.65 -20.90 25.52
C THR A 106 -16.29 -20.26 25.31
N THR A 107 -15.41 -20.41 26.30
CA THR A 107 -14.05 -19.88 26.29
C THR A 107 -13.05 -21.03 26.34
N SER A 108 -11.97 -20.90 25.58
CA SER A 108 -10.77 -21.74 25.70
C SER A 108 -9.53 -20.88 25.61
N CYS A 109 -8.42 -21.35 26.15
CA CYS A 109 -7.13 -20.70 26.03
C CYS A 109 -6.12 -21.58 25.30
N ASP A 110 -5.15 -20.93 24.68
CA ASP A 110 -3.96 -21.58 24.16
C ASP A 110 -2.76 -20.65 24.22
N ILE A 111 -1.58 -21.22 23.97
CA ILE A 111 -0.33 -20.50 23.81
C ILE A 111 -0.04 -20.50 22.31
N ASP A 112 -0.02 -19.32 21.67
CA ASP A 112 0.13 -19.22 20.21
C ASP A 112 1.60 -19.35 19.80
N SER A 113 2.45 -18.58 20.48
CA SER A 113 3.87 -18.47 20.18
C SER A 113 4.70 -18.20 21.44
N VAL A 114 5.99 -18.50 21.34
CA VAL A 114 7.01 -18.23 22.36
C VAL A 114 8.15 -17.49 21.69
N ILE A 115 8.57 -16.38 22.27
CA ILE A 115 9.67 -15.55 21.76
C ILE A 115 10.66 -15.32 22.89
N ALA A 116 11.96 -15.44 22.62
CA ALA A 116 12.97 -15.06 23.61
C ALA A 116 14.07 -14.22 23.00
N LEU A 117 14.51 -13.20 23.73
CA LEU A 117 15.72 -12.43 23.46
C LEU A 117 16.79 -12.88 24.46
N VAL A 118 17.72 -13.74 24.03
CA VAL A 118 18.69 -14.40 24.92
C VAL A 118 20.03 -13.68 24.83
N LEU A 119 20.28 -12.78 25.78
CA LEU A 119 21.53 -12.03 25.88
C LEU A 119 22.59 -12.85 26.62
N GLY A 120 22.17 -13.65 27.61
CA GLY A 120 23.01 -14.58 28.35
C GLY A 120 23.15 -15.96 27.70
N ASP A 121 23.22 -17.00 28.51
CA ASP A 121 23.25 -18.38 28.06
C ASP A 121 21.83 -18.89 27.74
N LEU A 122 21.70 -19.68 26.67
CA LEU A 122 20.43 -20.31 26.35
C LEU A 122 20.11 -21.40 27.39
N PRO A 123 18.97 -21.35 28.10
CA PRO A 123 18.57 -22.32 29.13
C PRO A 123 18.07 -23.63 28.48
N ILE A 124 18.88 -24.23 27.63
CA ILE A 124 18.60 -25.48 26.92
C ILE A 124 18.56 -26.66 27.89
N HIS A 125 17.62 -27.58 27.67
CA HIS A 125 17.51 -28.80 28.48
C HIS A 125 18.71 -29.73 28.18
N PRO A 126 19.37 -30.35 29.19
CA PRO A 126 20.55 -31.20 28.96
C PRO A 126 20.33 -32.37 28.00
N ARG A 127 19.10 -32.90 27.96
CA ARG A 127 18.68 -33.97 27.03
C ARG A 127 18.22 -33.48 25.65
N ALA A 128 18.15 -32.17 25.42
CA ALA A 128 17.73 -31.63 24.15
C ALA A 128 18.78 -31.90 23.07
N ASN A 129 18.34 -31.94 21.81
CA ASN A 129 19.23 -31.98 20.66
C ASN A 129 19.05 -30.68 19.88
N PHE A 130 20.08 -29.82 19.90
CA PHE A 130 20.09 -28.60 19.10
C PHE A 130 20.53 -28.91 17.67
N GLY A 131 19.64 -28.73 16.71
CA GLY A 131 19.97 -28.85 15.29
C GLY A 131 20.61 -27.57 14.78
N TYR A 132 21.93 -27.52 14.68
CA TYR A 132 22.70 -26.43 14.10
C TYR A 132 22.65 -26.46 12.56
N TYR A 133 22.51 -25.29 11.94
CA TYR A 133 22.50 -25.11 10.49
C TYR A 133 23.71 -24.26 10.07
N MET A 134 24.60 -24.85 9.27
CA MET A 134 25.86 -24.22 8.88
C MET A 134 25.67 -23.09 7.87
N LEU A 135 24.78 -23.30 6.89
CA LEU A 135 24.51 -22.34 5.82
C LEU A 135 23.38 -21.40 6.21
N ALA A 136 23.57 -20.11 5.93
CA ALA A 136 22.50 -19.15 6.03
C ALA A 136 21.41 -19.45 5.00
N ASP A 137 20.17 -19.28 5.42
CA ASP A 137 19.00 -19.31 4.57
C ASP A 137 18.25 -18.00 4.74
N PRO A 138 18.33 -17.08 3.77
CA PRO A 138 17.68 -15.78 3.84
C PRO A 138 16.16 -15.85 4.03
N THR A 139 15.53 -17.00 3.74
CA THR A 139 14.08 -17.17 3.96
C THR A 139 13.69 -17.23 5.45
N TYR A 140 14.66 -17.47 6.33
CA TYR A 140 14.49 -17.47 7.79
C TYR A 140 14.98 -16.18 8.46
N THR A 141 15.47 -15.20 7.69
CA THR A 141 15.86 -13.90 8.23
C THR A 141 14.64 -13.22 8.86
N LEU A 142 14.78 -12.72 10.08
CA LEU A 142 13.72 -11.99 10.75
C LEU A 142 13.57 -10.61 10.13
N THR A 143 12.57 -10.45 9.26
CA THR A 143 12.26 -9.19 8.57
C THR A 143 11.19 -8.35 9.27
N ASP A 144 10.40 -8.96 10.14
CA ASP A 144 9.24 -8.32 10.78
C ASP A 144 9.47 -8.15 12.29
N GLY A 145 8.87 -7.10 12.86
CA GLY A 145 8.94 -6.83 14.28
C GLY A 145 8.33 -7.93 15.14
N LEU A 146 9.07 -8.37 16.15
CA LEU A 146 8.63 -9.31 17.17
C LEU A 146 7.86 -8.64 18.31
N SER A 147 7.46 -7.36 18.21
CA SER A 147 6.70 -6.64 19.24
C SER A 147 7.20 -6.87 20.69
N ILE A 148 8.51 -6.98 20.85
CA ILE A 148 9.23 -7.05 22.13
C ILE A 148 10.03 -5.75 22.30
N PRO A 149 10.53 -5.43 23.50
CA PRO A 149 11.34 -4.24 23.72
C PRO A 149 12.51 -4.16 22.74
N HIS A 150 12.83 -2.94 22.34
CA HIS A 150 13.98 -2.67 21.49
C HIS A 150 15.29 -2.97 22.23
N ILE A 151 16.34 -3.27 21.48
CA ILE A 151 17.67 -3.51 22.01
C ILE A 151 18.44 -2.19 22.01
N GLU A 152 19.12 -1.89 23.11
CA GLU A 152 20.04 -0.77 23.18
C GLU A 152 21.39 -1.16 22.57
N LEU A 153 21.72 -0.56 21.42
CA LEU A 153 23.03 -0.73 20.77
C LEU A 153 23.90 0.48 21.06
N ARG A 154 25.14 0.24 21.52
CA ARG A 154 26.14 1.28 21.71
C ARG A 154 27.05 1.39 20.48
N GLN A 155 26.99 2.52 19.78
CA GLN A 155 27.88 2.86 18.68
C GLN A 155 28.76 4.05 19.08
N GLY A 156 29.99 3.76 19.51
CA GLY A 156 30.87 4.77 20.12
C GLY A 156 30.26 5.36 21.39
N ASN A 157 29.98 6.67 21.38
CA ASN A 157 29.37 7.38 22.51
C ASN A 157 27.83 7.44 22.44
N ASN A 158 27.21 6.97 21.36
CA ASN A 158 25.76 7.00 21.19
C ASN A 158 25.15 5.66 21.61
N VAL A 159 24.04 5.71 22.31
CA VAL A 159 23.17 4.56 22.58
C VAL A 159 21.90 4.74 21.76
N GLU A 160 21.60 3.78 20.88
CA GLU A 160 20.41 3.79 20.05
C GLU A 160 19.51 2.61 20.42
N SER A 161 18.20 2.87 20.51
CA SER A 161 17.18 1.86 20.77
C SER A 161 16.69 1.30 19.43
N VAL A 162 17.10 0.08 19.10
CA VAL A 162 16.93 -0.54 17.78
C VAL A 162 15.96 -1.73 17.87
N PRO A 163 14.90 -1.77 17.03
CA PRO A 163 14.07 -2.96 16.89
C PRO A 163 14.89 -4.19 16.45
N VAL A 164 14.66 -5.35 17.08
CA VAL A 164 15.45 -6.58 16.86
C VAL A 164 15.58 -6.95 15.38
N HIS A 165 14.48 -6.98 14.63
CA HIS A 165 14.45 -7.30 13.20
C HIS A 165 15.25 -6.35 12.29
N HIS A 166 15.71 -5.20 12.79
CA HIS A 166 16.59 -4.30 12.05
C HIS A 166 18.06 -4.69 12.17
N ILE A 167 18.41 -5.55 13.11
CA ILE A 167 19.79 -6.00 13.36
C ILE A 167 20.08 -7.18 12.42
N PRO A 168 21.24 -7.21 11.74
CA PRO A 168 21.64 -8.32 10.89
C PRO A 168 21.55 -9.67 11.61
N ASN A 169 20.86 -10.62 11.00
CA ASN A 169 20.61 -11.94 11.58
C ASN A 169 20.60 -13.05 10.55
N ALA A 170 20.82 -14.26 11.05
CA ALA A 170 20.76 -15.48 10.26
C ALA A 170 20.15 -16.61 11.10
N ARG A 171 19.63 -17.63 10.40
CA ARG A 171 19.26 -18.88 11.05
C ARG A 171 20.50 -19.52 11.66
N PHE A 172 20.44 -19.81 12.95
CA PHE A 172 21.49 -20.51 13.68
C PHE A 172 21.15 -21.98 13.88
N GLY A 173 19.93 -22.25 14.33
CA GLY A 173 19.50 -23.62 14.58
C GLY A 173 18.01 -23.81 14.75
N LYS A 174 17.62 -25.03 15.13
CA LYS A 174 16.24 -25.41 15.38
C LYS A 174 16.18 -26.50 16.45
N MET A 175 15.13 -26.45 17.28
CA MET A 175 14.77 -27.50 18.23
C MET A 175 13.25 -27.71 18.19
N GLY A 176 12.78 -28.82 17.63
CA GLY A 176 11.33 -29.06 17.49
C GLY A 176 10.64 -27.93 16.70
N ARG A 177 9.74 -27.17 17.36
CA ARG A 177 9.05 -26.01 16.77
C ARG A 177 9.77 -24.66 16.99
N PHE A 178 10.87 -24.65 17.73
CA PHE A 178 11.65 -23.45 18.03
C PHE A 178 12.71 -23.22 16.95
N LEU A 179 12.59 -22.12 16.22
CA LEU A 179 13.65 -21.58 15.37
C LEU A 179 14.59 -20.73 16.24
N ILE A 180 15.89 -20.91 16.08
CA ILE A 180 16.90 -20.12 16.80
C ILE A 180 17.67 -19.31 15.77
N LEU A 181 17.63 -17.99 15.95
CA LEU A 181 18.31 -17.01 15.13
C LEU A 181 19.51 -16.46 15.90
N ILE A 182 20.58 -16.17 15.19
CA ILE A 182 21.75 -15.46 15.72
C ILE A 182 21.79 -14.05 15.13
N PHE A 183 22.10 -13.07 15.98
CA PHE A 183 22.14 -11.65 15.63
C PHE A 183 23.55 -11.10 15.76
N PHE A 184 23.93 -10.22 14.83
CA PHE A 184 25.26 -9.63 14.70
C PHE A 184 25.17 -8.10 14.87
N PRO A 185 25.17 -7.59 16.11
CA PRO A 185 24.95 -6.16 16.38
C PRO A 185 26.06 -5.27 15.81
N ALA A 186 27.30 -5.74 15.70
CA ALA A 186 28.40 -4.95 15.13
C ALA A 186 28.26 -4.72 13.60
N LEU A 187 27.42 -5.51 12.91
CA LEU A 187 27.07 -5.28 11.50
C LEU A 187 25.93 -4.26 11.33
N TYR A 188 25.30 -3.79 12.40
CA TYR A 188 24.21 -2.82 12.30
C TYR A 188 24.73 -1.46 11.81
N ASP A 189 24.25 -1.01 10.65
CA ASP A 189 24.48 0.33 10.11
C ASP A 189 23.17 0.96 9.64
N ALA A 190 22.77 2.05 10.30
CA ALA A 190 21.54 2.78 10.01
C ALA A 190 21.53 3.41 8.60
N GLU A 191 22.68 3.79 8.05
CA GLU A 191 22.79 4.36 6.70
C GLU A 191 22.79 3.29 5.63
N HIS A 192 23.54 2.19 5.81
CA HIS A 192 23.49 1.04 4.91
C HIS A 192 22.07 0.47 4.80
N ARG A 193 21.33 0.47 5.91
CA ARG A 193 19.95 0.01 5.93
C ARG A 193 19.00 0.79 5.02
N LYS A 194 19.23 2.10 4.86
CA LYS A 194 18.42 2.93 3.94
C LYS A 194 18.70 2.61 2.47
N GLN A 195 19.82 1.95 2.18
CA GLN A 195 20.32 1.71 0.82
C GLN A 195 20.14 0.24 0.38
N SER A 196 20.14 -0.72 1.31
CA SER A 196 20.09 -2.16 1.02
C SER A 196 18.66 -2.72 0.95
N GLU A 197 18.43 -3.68 0.04
CA GLU A 197 17.14 -4.37 -0.14
C GLU A 197 16.87 -5.43 0.94
N SER A 198 17.92 -5.96 1.57
CA SER A 198 17.83 -6.95 2.66
C SER A 198 18.82 -6.57 3.76
N PRO A 199 18.60 -5.41 4.40
CA PRO A 199 19.61 -4.77 5.25
C PRO A 199 19.94 -5.55 6.53
N ASN A 200 19.11 -6.54 6.85
CA ASN A 200 19.19 -7.38 8.04
C ASN A 200 19.58 -8.83 7.69
N ALA A 201 19.80 -9.19 6.43
CA ALA A 201 20.33 -10.50 6.06
C ALA A 201 21.86 -10.48 6.13
N VAL A 202 22.46 -11.48 6.77
CA VAL A 202 23.92 -11.62 6.83
C VAL A 202 24.43 -12.26 5.53
N GLY A 203 25.44 -11.65 4.91
CA GLY A 203 26.03 -12.16 3.67
C GLY A 203 26.83 -13.45 3.86
N ASP A 204 26.95 -14.25 2.80
CA ASP A 204 27.65 -15.54 2.82
C ASP A 204 29.14 -15.36 3.22
N ASP A 205 29.81 -14.27 2.84
CA ASP A 205 31.21 -13.97 3.23
C ASP A 205 31.39 -13.87 4.76
N TYR A 206 30.46 -13.20 5.46
CA TYR A 206 30.49 -13.12 6.93
C TYR A 206 30.16 -14.46 7.58
N MET A 207 29.23 -15.21 6.99
CA MET A 207 28.86 -16.53 7.49
C MET A 207 29.98 -17.55 7.31
N GLU A 208 30.76 -17.44 6.24
CA GLU A 208 31.96 -18.24 6.02
C GLU A 208 32.99 -17.98 7.12
N LEU A 209 33.32 -16.71 7.38
CA LEU A 209 34.24 -16.34 8.46
C LEU A 209 33.76 -16.83 9.82
N PHE A 210 32.48 -16.56 10.13
CA PHE A 210 31.86 -16.99 11.38
C PHE A 210 31.92 -18.51 11.57
N TYR A 211 31.63 -19.29 10.52
CA TYR A 211 31.70 -20.74 10.58
C TYR A 211 33.13 -21.24 10.75
N ASN A 212 34.05 -20.82 9.88
CA ASN A 212 35.42 -21.35 9.83
C ASN A 212 36.23 -20.98 11.09
N HIS A 213 36.06 -19.76 11.61
CA HIS A 213 36.87 -19.22 12.71
C HIS A 213 36.21 -19.32 14.09
N ALA A 214 34.87 -19.35 14.17
CA ALA A 214 34.16 -19.45 15.46
C ALA A 214 33.56 -20.84 15.65
N VAL A 215 32.57 -21.19 14.83
CA VAL A 215 31.73 -22.38 15.04
C VAL A 215 32.55 -23.66 14.91
N ARG A 216 33.33 -23.80 13.84
CA ARG A 216 34.12 -25.01 13.57
C ARG A 216 35.18 -25.23 14.65
N GLN A 217 35.85 -24.17 15.08
CA GLN A 217 36.86 -24.21 16.15
C GLN A 217 36.22 -24.58 17.49
N ALA A 218 35.09 -23.95 17.86
CA ALA A 218 34.36 -24.29 19.08
C ALA A 218 33.87 -25.74 19.07
N THR A 219 33.36 -26.21 17.94
CA THR A 219 33.00 -27.63 17.74
C THR A 219 34.20 -28.54 17.94
N ASP A 220 35.39 -28.14 17.47
CA ASP A 220 36.60 -28.93 17.62
C ASP A 220 37.13 -28.99 19.06
N HIS A 221 36.90 -27.93 19.83
CA HIS A 221 37.28 -27.86 21.25
C HIS A 221 36.28 -28.59 22.15
N MET A 222 34.98 -28.48 21.87
CA MET A 222 33.91 -28.83 22.82
C MET A 222 33.14 -30.09 22.46
N ILE A 223 33.04 -30.45 21.17
CA ILE A 223 32.22 -31.60 20.73
C ILE A 223 33.11 -32.84 20.50
N PRO A 224 32.75 -34.00 21.09
CA PRO A 224 33.46 -35.26 20.90
C PRO A 224 33.67 -35.61 19.42
N GLN A 225 34.84 -36.14 19.09
CA GLN A 225 35.26 -36.37 17.71
C GLN A 225 34.28 -37.24 16.91
N ASP A 226 33.67 -38.24 17.55
CA ASP A 226 32.66 -39.13 16.98
C ASP A 226 31.37 -38.41 16.58
N GLN A 227 30.96 -37.39 17.34
CA GLN A 227 29.75 -36.62 17.09
C GLN A 227 29.95 -35.54 16.02
N ARG A 228 31.18 -35.04 15.84
CA ARG A 228 31.49 -34.02 14.83
C ARG A 228 31.96 -34.55 13.46
N ARG A 229 32.06 -35.86 13.25
CA ARG A 229 32.57 -36.45 11.98
C ARG A 229 31.83 -36.02 10.73
N ASN A 230 30.54 -35.72 10.86
CA ASN A 230 29.70 -35.34 9.72
C ASN A 230 29.67 -33.82 9.49
N TRP A 231 30.37 -33.03 10.31
CA TRP A 231 30.49 -31.60 10.10
C TRP A 231 31.43 -31.31 8.93
N ALA A 232 31.08 -30.33 8.10
CA ALA A 232 31.97 -29.90 7.03
C ALA A 232 33.28 -29.36 7.61
N ALA A 233 34.38 -29.48 6.85
CA ALA A 233 35.66 -28.93 7.32
C ALA A 233 35.65 -27.40 7.20
N THR A 234 35.07 -26.88 6.12
CA THR A 234 34.89 -25.46 5.84
C THR A 234 33.46 -25.13 5.44
N TYR A 235 33.10 -23.84 5.47
CA TYR A 235 31.81 -23.36 4.97
C TYR A 235 31.64 -23.65 3.46
N GLU A 236 32.72 -23.51 2.67
CA GLU A 236 32.73 -23.80 1.24
C GLU A 236 32.44 -25.29 0.95
N ASP A 237 32.96 -26.21 1.76
CA ASP A 237 32.65 -27.64 1.63
C ASP A 237 31.17 -27.93 1.84
N GLU A 238 30.54 -27.25 2.80
CA GLU A 238 29.10 -27.38 3.04
C GLU A 238 28.29 -26.74 1.90
N LEU A 239 28.71 -25.58 1.39
CA LEU A 239 28.11 -24.96 0.19
C LEU A 239 28.19 -25.91 -1.02
N PHE A 240 29.34 -26.54 -1.23
CA PHE A 240 29.53 -27.53 -2.29
C PHE A 240 28.60 -28.73 -2.10
N ARG A 241 28.50 -29.26 -0.87
CA ARG A 241 27.60 -30.38 -0.52
C ARG A 241 26.13 -30.04 -0.71
N ALA A 242 25.71 -28.84 -0.32
CA ALA A 242 24.34 -28.35 -0.40
C ALA A 242 23.96 -27.83 -1.80
N GLY A 243 24.94 -27.63 -2.68
CA GLY A 243 24.78 -27.10 -4.03
C GLY A 243 23.73 -27.87 -4.83
N PRO A 244 22.97 -27.18 -5.71
CA PRO A 244 21.96 -27.85 -6.52
C PRO A 244 22.60 -28.90 -7.43
N PRO A 245 21.94 -30.03 -7.70
CA PRO A 245 22.41 -30.99 -8.69
C PRO A 245 22.61 -30.30 -10.04
N ARG A 246 23.62 -30.75 -10.81
CA ARG A 246 23.98 -30.16 -12.11
C ARG A 246 22.85 -30.26 -13.16
N ASP A 247 21.89 -31.16 -12.97
CA ASP A 247 20.76 -31.35 -13.88
C ASP A 247 19.69 -30.25 -13.73
N ARG A 248 19.35 -29.62 -14.86
CA ARG A 248 18.40 -28.52 -14.98
C ARG A 248 16.96 -28.97 -14.70
N ASP A 249 16.61 -30.21 -15.04
CA ASP A 249 15.28 -30.77 -14.82
C ASP A 249 15.08 -31.22 -13.37
N GLU A 250 16.14 -31.78 -12.74
CA GLU A 250 16.15 -32.03 -11.30
C GLU A 250 16.14 -30.71 -10.51
N ARG A 251 16.84 -29.68 -10.99
CA ARG A 251 16.78 -28.31 -10.44
C ARG A 251 15.37 -27.74 -10.49
N ARG A 252 14.64 -27.87 -11.60
CA ARG A 252 13.23 -27.42 -11.70
C ARG A 252 12.30 -28.19 -10.75
N ARG A 253 12.48 -29.50 -10.60
CA ARG A 253 11.69 -30.32 -9.66
C ARG A 253 12.02 -30.04 -8.19
N ARG A 254 13.28 -29.69 -7.89
CA ARG A 254 13.76 -29.39 -6.53
C ARG A 254 13.52 -27.94 -6.10
N VAL A 255 13.66 -26.95 -6.98
CA VAL A 255 13.43 -25.52 -6.66
C VAL A 255 12.00 -25.26 -6.16
N ALA A 256 11.02 -26.04 -6.63
CA ALA A 256 9.65 -25.99 -6.13
C ALA A 256 9.47 -26.59 -4.71
N ARG A 257 10.48 -27.28 -4.17
CA ARG A 257 10.40 -28.01 -2.89
C ARG A 257 11.56 -27.73 -1.91
N LEU A 258 12.59 -26.99 -2.32
CA LEU A 258 13.86 -26.88 -1.60
C LEU A 258 14.43 -25.46 -1.66
N ALA A 259 14.22 -24.70 -0.58
CA ALA A 259 15.35 -24.07 0.09
C ALA A 259 16.51 -25.08 0.12
N ARG A 260 17.74 -24.66 -0.18
CA ARG A 260 18.98 -25.45 -0.12
C ARG A 260 18.84 -26.63 0.87
N LEU A 261 19.14 -27.87 0.47
CA LEU A 261 19.04 -29.06 1.35
C LEU A 261 20.00 -28.91 2.54
N HIS A 262 19.60 -28.13 3.54
CA HIS A 262 20.39 -27.87 4.72
C HIS A 262 20.20 -29.07 5.63
N THR A 263 21.27 -29.82 5.84
CA THR A 263 21.27 -30.92 6.81
C THR A 263 21.67 -30.33 8.14
N GLU A 264 20.85 -30.53 9.16
CA GLU A 264 21.20 -30.12 10.52
C GLU A 264 22.38 -30.93 11.07
N ARG A 265 23.11 -30.34 12.02
CA ARG A 265 24.07 -31.06 12.85
C ARG A 265 23.66 -30.96 14.30
N ILE A 266 23.68 -32.10 14.98
CA ILE A 266 23.23 -32.18 16.36
C ILE A 266 24.35 -31.69 17.28
N VAL A 267 24.01 -30.75 18.15
CA VAL A 267 24.78 -30.38 19.33
C VAL A 267 23.97 -30.85 20.54
N PRO A 268 24.49 -31.78 21.36
CA PRO A 268 23.82 -32.19 22.59
C PRO A 268 23.60 -31.02 23.56
N GLY A 269 22.45 -30.97 24.22
CA GLY A 269 22.05 -29.86 25.08
C GLY A 269 22.99 -29.65 26.26
N ASP A 270 23.54 -30.72 26.85
CA ASP A 270 24.54 -30.67 27.92
C ASP A 270 25.88 -30.06 27.49
N LEU A 271 26.19 -30.08 26.18
CA LEU A 271 27.40 -29.45 25.61
C LEU A 271 27.15 -28.06 25.03
N PHE A 272 25.89 -27.71 24.73
CA PHE A 272 25.56 -26.49 23.99
C PHE A 272 26.05 -25.21 24.66
N VAL A 273 25.86 -25.06 25.98
CA VAL A 273 26.24 -23.83 26.70
C VAL A 273 27.74 -23.59 26.60
N ALA A 274 28.56 -24.60 26.90
CA ALA A 274 30.01 -24.51 26.79
C ALA A 274 30.46 -24.27 25.33
N TRP A 275 29.83 -24.94 24.36
CA TRP A 275 30.08 -24.74 22.94
C TRP A 275 29.79 -23.31 22.48
N PHE A 276 28.64 -22.74 22.88
CA PHE A 276 28.27 -21.38 22.48
C PHE A 276 29.09 -20.29 23.20
N GLN A 277 29.47 -20.53 24.47
CA GLN A 277 30.42 -19.65 25.17
C GLN A 277 31.79 -19.63 24.48
N GLU A 278 32.26 -20.78 23.97
CA GLU A 278 33.49 -20.84 23.19
C GLU A 278 33.37 -20.08 21.85
N ILE A 279 32.22 -20.16 21.17
CA ILE A 279 31.93 -19.32 19.99
C ILE A 279 32.03 -17.83 20.35
N ARG A 280 31.36 -17.39 21.42
CA ARG A 280 31.42 -15.99 21.89
C ARG A 280 32.84 -15.56 22.23
N ARG A 281 33.62 -16.42 22.89
CA ARG A 281 35.03 -16.15 23.21
C ARG A 281 35.86 -15.96 21.95
N LEU A 282 35.69 -16.81 20.94
CA LEU A 282 36.38 -16.71 19.66
C LEU A 282 35.99 -15.42 18.90
N CYS A 283 34.70 -15.07 18.85
CA CYS A 283 34.26 -13.80 18.27
C CYS A 283 34.86 -12.56 18.96
N GLY A 284 35.21 -12.65 20.24
CA GLY A 284 35.87 -11.57 20.98
C GLY A 284 37.40 -11.57 20.92
N THR A 285 38.04 -12.59 20.32
CA THR A 285 39.51 -12.76 20.35
C THR A 285 40.15 -12.93 18.98
N VAL A 286 39.40 -13.27 17.95
CA VAL A 286 39.88 -13.42 16.57
C VAL A 286 39.55 -12.15 15.79
N ASP A 287 40.56 -11.49 15.23
CA ASP A 287 40.42 -10.19 14.55
C ASP A 287 39.46 -10.27 13.36
N GLU A 288 39.47 -11.37 12.60
CA GLU A 288 38.57 -11.60 11.47
C GLU A 288 37.08 -11.69 11.87
N LEU A 289 36.79 -11.82 13.17
CA LEU A 289 35.44 -11.91 13.74
C LEU A 289 34.98 -10.63 14.46
N GLU A 290 35.64 -9.49 14.26
CA GLU A 290 35.22 -8.21 14.86
C GLU A 290 33.73 -7.89 14.61
N PHE A 291 33.23 -8.23 13.42
CA PHE A 291 31.82 -8.05 13.04
C PHE A 291 30.83 -8.92 13.85
N ALA A 292 31.31 -9.96 14.51
CA ALA A 292 30.52 -10.89 15.31
C ALA A 292 30.67 -10.65 16.83
N GLN A 293 31.25 -9.52 17.23
CA GLN A 293 31.28 -9.14 18.64
C GLN A 293 29.88 -8.83 19.17
N GLY A 294 29.60 -9.31 20.39
CA GLY A 294 28.32 -9.10 21.06
C GLY A 294 27.16 -9.92 20.50
N ILE A 295 27.42 -11.00 19.75
CA ILE A 295 26.36 -11.88 19.24
C ILE A 295 25.42 -12.38 20.34
N PHE A 296 24.13 -12.41 20.01
CA PHE A 296 23.06 -12.91 20.88
C PHE A 296 22.08 -13.77 20.09
N LEU A 297 21.23 -14.50 20.81
CA LEU A 297 20.26 -15.41 20.20
C LEU A 297 18.84 -14.88 20.35
N VAL A 298 17.99 -15.20 19.38
CA VAL A 298 16.54 -15.06 19.49
C VAL A 298 15.90 -16.41 19.24
N VAL A 299 14.97 -16.77 20.12
CA VAL A 299 14.13 -17.97 19.97
C VAL A 299 12.78 -17.53 19.42
N ASP A 300 12.32 -18.22 18.37
CA ASP A 300 11.00 -18.02 17.75
C ASP A 300 10.28 -19.38 17.65
N GLY A 301 9.41 -19.65 18.62
CA GLY A 301 8.56 -20.84 18.67
C GLY A 301 7.16 -20.52 18.17
N LYS A 302 6.71 -21.22 17.12
CA LYS A 302 5.40 -20.96 16.47
C LYS A 302 4.58 -22.23 16.25
N GLY A 303 3.27 -22.02 16.04
CA GLY A 303 2.32 -23.07 15.65
C GLY A 303 1.87 -23.96 16.80
N PHE A 304 2.03 -23.50 18.05
CA PHE A 304 1.64 -24.31 19.21
C PHE A 304 0.13 -24.55 19.25
N LYS A 305 -0.69 -23.56 18.84
CA LYS A 305 -2.15 -23.66 18.76
C LYS A 305 -2.72 -24.81 17.92
N GLU A 306 -1.95 -25.36 16.98
CA GLU A 306 -2.39 -26.51 16.16
C GLU A 306 -2.22 -27.85 16.89
N ASN A 307 -1.52 -27.84 18.01
CA ASN A 307 -1.27 -29.02 18.82
C ASN A 307 -2.11 -28.91 20.09
N ASN A 308 -2.86 -29.97 20.42
CA ASN A 308 -3.69 -30.01 21.62
C ASN A 308 -2.90 -29.80 22.92
N MET A 309 -1.55 -29.86 22.86
CA MET A 309 -0.66 -29.59 23.99
C MET A 309 -0.75 -28.17 24.56
N SER A 310 -1.02 -27.14 23.75
CA SER A 310 -1.09 -25.76 24.27
C SER A 310 -2.46 -25.37 24.78
N SER A 311 -3.49 -26.12 24.37
CA SER A 311 -4.90 -25.81 24.65
C SER A 311 -5.27 -26.18 26.09
N HIS A 312 -5.92 -25.25 26.79
CA HIS A 312 -6.31 -25.40 28.18
C HIS A 312 -7.53 -24.53 28.50
N LEU A 313 -8.21 -24.80 29.62
CA LEU A 313 -9.24 -23.89 30.12
C LEU A 313 -8.61 -22.63 30.73
N PRO A 314 -9.24 -21.45 30.57
CA PRO A 314 -8.77 -20.25 31.26
C PRO A 314 -8.88 -20.43 32.79
N PRO A 315 -7.82 -20.12 33.57
CA PRO A 315 -7.87 -20.20 35.02
C PRO A 315 -8.93 -19.28 35.62
N LEU A 316 -9.60 -19.74 36.69
CA LEU A 316 -10.62 -18.93 37.38
C LEU A 316 -10.04 -17.74 38.16
N ARG A 317 -8.77 -17.85 38.56
CA ARG A 317 -8.02 -16.87 39.35
C ARG A 317 -6.54 -16.94 38.95
N ALA A 318 -5.75 -15.98 39.39
CA ALA A 318 -4.29 -16.04 39.23
C ALA A 318 -3.75 -17.35 39.83
N LEU A 319 -2.74 -17.93 39.18
CA LEU A 319 -2.16 -19.22 39.59
C LEU A 319 -1.12 -19.10 40.72
N VAL A 320 -0.87 -17.88 41.16
CA VAL A 320 0.08 -17.52 42.22
C VAL A 320 -0.60 -16.68 43.29
N ASP A 321 -0.06 -16.68 44.50
CA ASP A 321 -0.54 -15.87 45.62
C ASP A 321 0.06 -14.46 45.64
N ASP A 322 -0.27 -13.69 46.68
CA ASP A 322 0.26 -12.34 46.88
C ASP A 322 1.78 -12.31 47.08
N ALA A 323 2.41 -13.44 47.44
CA ALA A 323 3.86 -13.59 47.56
C ALA A 323 4.52 -14.02 46.24
N GLY A 324 3.72 -14.37 45.22
CA GLY A 324 4.19 -14.87 43.92
C GLY A 324 4.42 -16.38 43.88
N ASP A 325 4.06 -17.10 44.94
CA ASP A 325 4.21 -18.56 45.00
C ASP A 325 3.05 -19.25 44.28
N PHE A 326 3.34 -20.29 43.50
CA PHE A 326 2.30 -21.06 42.78
C PHE A 326 1.34 -21.75 43.76
N ILE A 327 0.06 -21.42 43.66
CA ILE A 327 -1.01 -22.03 44.48
C ILE A 327 -1.54 -23.31 43.82
N ASP A 328 -1.50 -23.38 42.48
CA ASP A 328 -2.05 -24.49 41.69
C ASP A 328 -1.07 -24.90 40.57
N PRO A 329 0.01 -25.62 40.91
CA PRO A 329 0.99 -26.07 39.92
C PRO A 329 0.41 -27.10 38.94
N ASP A 330 -0.62 -27.85 39.35
CA ASP A 330 -1.28 -28.86 38.52
C ASP A 330 -2.35 -28.26 37.57
N ASN A 331 -2.45 -26.92 37.52
CA ASN A 331 -3.38 -26.24 36.63
C ASN A 331 -3.10 -26.58 35.16
N GLU A 332 -4.16 -26.75 34.36
CA GLU A 332 -4.04 -27.09 32.93
C GLU A 332 -3.15 -26.10 32.15
N ARG A 333 -3.16 -24.80 32.52
CA ARG A 333 -2.26 -23.82 31.91
C ARG A 333 -0.79 -24.12 32.20
N THR A 334 -0.47 -24.39 33.46
CA THR A 334 0.91 -24.69 33.89
C THR A 334 1.40 -25.95 33.19
N ALA A 335 0.58 -27.00 33.15
CA ALA A 335 0.88 -28.23 32.42
C ALA A 335 1.09 -27.98 30.91
N ALA A 336 0.27 -27.13 30.27
CA ALA A 336 0.42 -26.78 28.87
C ALA A 336 1.73 -26.02 28.59
N ILE A 337 2.12 -25.10 29.47
CA ILE A 337 3.39 -24.37 29.40
C ILE A 337 4.56 -25.33 29.56
N GLU A 338 4.54 -26.17 30.59
CA GLU A 338 5.58 -27.18 30.82
C GLU A 338 5.73 -28.11 29.62
N ALA A 339 4.62 -28.57 29.03
CA ALA A 339 4.61 -29.42 27.84
C ALA A 339 5.25 -28.77 26.61
N ILE A 340 5.10 -27.45 26.42
CA ILE A 340 5.74 -26.71 25.32
C ILE A 340 7.25 -26.71 25.45
N PHE A 341 7.75 -26.52 26.67
CA PHE A 341 9.18 -26.45 26.95
C PHE A 341 9.83 -27.81 27.22
N GLU A 342 9.01 -28.84 27.44
CA GLU A 342 9.46 -30.18 27.81
C GLU A 342 10.51 -30.71 26.83
N ASN A 343 11.64 -31.16 27.37
CA ASN A 343 12.78 -31.70 26.62
C ASN A 343 13.52 -30.70 25.71
N TYR A 344 13.15 -29.41 25.71
CA TYR A 344 13.83 -28.37 24.94
C TYR A 344 14.54 -27.33 25.81
N PHE A 345 13.84 -26.80 26.81
CA PHE A 345 14.35 -25.73 27.67
C PHE A 345 14.08 -26.03 29.14
N VAL A 346 14.75 -25.28 30.04
CA VAL A 346 14.55 -25.34 31.50
C VAL A 346 13.93 -24.02 31.96
N PRO A 347 12.60 -23.93 32.09
CA PRO A 347 11.91 -22.66 32.43
C PRO A 347 12.39 -22.00 33.73
N ALA A 348 12.81 -22.79 34.71
CA ALA A 348 13.37 -22.30 35.97
C ALA A 348 14.65 -21.45 35.81
N ASN A 349 15.32 -21.56 34.65
CA ASN A 349 16.55 -20.82 34.33
C ASN A 349 16.28 -19.62 33.39
N PHE A 350 15.02 -19.27 33.13
CA PHE A 350 14.70 -18.12 32.28
C PHE A 350 15.04 -16.82 33.00
N ALA A 351 15.76 -15.93 32.33
CA ALA A 351 16.03 -14.60 32.85
C ALA A 351 14.75 -13.73 32.75
N PRO A 352 14.43 -12.94 33.79
CA PRO A 352 13.30 -12.01 33.76
C PRO A 352 13.38 -11.05 32.57
N GLY A 353 12.26 -10.81 31.90
CA GLY A 353 12.18 -9.92 30.73
C GLY A 353 12.87 -10.40 29.45
N GLU A 354 13.48 -11.59 29.42
CA GLU A 354 14.07 -12.15 28.18
C GLU A 354 13.08 -13.04 27.41
N TRP A 355 12.15 -13.69 28.10
CA TRP A 355 11.20 -14.65 27.52
C TRP A 355 9.80 -14.07 27.48
N TYR A 356 9.12 -14.27 26.36
CA TYR A 356 7.78 -13.80 26.09
C TYR A 356 6.92 -14.94 25.55
N ILE A 357 5.64 -14.90 25.89
CA ILE A 357 4.65 -15.83 25.38
C ILE A 357 3.43 -15.06 24.90
N ASP A 358 2.81 -15.57 23.83
CA ASP A 358 1.50 -15.12 23.40
C ASP A 358 0.44 -16.07 23.98
N ILE A 359 -0.34 -15.60 24.94
CA ILE A 359 -1.51 -16.33 25.42
C ILE A 359 -2.73 -15.77 24.70
N ALA A 360 -3.62 -16.65 24.29
CA ALA A 360 -4.89 -16.26 23.71
C ALA A 360 -6.08 -16.86 24.45
N THR A 361 -7.18 -16.11 24.46
CA THR A 361 -8.53 -16.58 24.81
C THR A 361 -9.37 -16.59 23.54
N ASN A 362 -9.84 -17.77 23.15
CA ASN A 362 -10.82 -17.95 22.10
C ASN A 362 -12.22 -17.95 22.71
N VAL A 363 -13.15 -17.26 22.06
CA VAL A 363 -14.57 -17.20 22.43
C VAL A 363 -15.37 -17.71 21.24
N SER A 364 -16.14 -18.76 21.46
CA SER A 364 -17.12 -19.28 20.50
C SER A 364 -18.53 -19.22 21.07
N GLY A 365 -19.53 -19.22 20.21
CA GLY A 365 -20.93 -19.05 20.59
C GLY A 365 -21.83 -20.09 19.94
N GLN A 366 -22.92 -20.44 20.63
CA GLN A 366 -24.00 -21.27 20.10
C GLN A 366 -25.36 -20.85 20.66
N LEU A 367 -26.43 -21.12 19.92
CA LEU A 367 -27.81 -20.92 20.38
C LEU A 367 -28.12 -21.87 21.55
N ALA A 368 -28.67 -21.35 22.64
CA ALA A 368 -29.01 -22.12 23.83
C ALA A 368 -30.07 -23.20 23.58
N GLU A 369 -31.07 -22.89 22.74
CA GLU A 369 -32.20 -23.79 22.47
C GLU A 369 -31.82 -24.96 21.55
N THR A 370 -30.97 -24.72 20.55
CA THR A 370 -30.70 -25.69 19.48
C THR A 370 -29.28 -26.24 19.49
N GLY A 371 -28.35 -25.63 20.23
CA GLY A 371 -26.92 -25.93 20.18
C GLY A 371 -26.26 -25.56 18.86
N GLN A 372 -26.97 -24.91 17.93
CA GLN A 372 -26.39 -24.51 16.65
C GLN A 372 -25.35 -23.41 16.84
N PRO A 373 -24.17 -23.52 16.22
CA PRO A 373 -23.13 -22.55 16.43
C PRO A 373 -23.43 -21.24 15.68
N VAL A 374 -22.91 -20.13 16.21
CA VAL A 374 -23.08 -18.78 15.65
C VAL A 374 -21.74 -18.12 15.39
N SER A 375 -21.73 -17.13 14.51
CA SER A 375 -20.56 -16.29 14.24
C SER A 375 -20.53 -15.12 15.23
N LEU A 376 -19.39 -14.91 15.87
CA LEU A 376 -19.15 -13.84 16.82
C LEU A 376 -18.22 -12.76 16.22
N PHE A 377 -18.45 -11.50 16.59
CA PHE A 377 -17.65 -10.36 16.15
C PHE A 377 -17.38 -9.42 17.33
N ILE A 378 -16.21 -8.79 17.35
CA ILE A 378 -15.87 -7.81 18.39
C ILE A 378 -16.62 -6.50 18.11
N ASN A 379 -17.24 -5.96 19.16
CA ASN A 379 -17.88 -4.65 19.16
C ASN A 379 -16.83 -3.56 19.27
N SER A 380 -16.61 -2.84 18.16
CA SER A 380 -15.58 -1.82 18.08
C SER A 380 -15.77 -0.63 19.02
N ASP A 381 -17.02 -0.37 19.42
CA ASP A 381 -17.34 0.74 20.32
C ASP A 381 -16.78 0.49 21.73
N LEU A 382 -16.53 -0.78 22.09
CA LEU A 382 -16.03 -1.21 23.40
C LEU A 382 -14.55 -1.58 23.40
N HIS A 383 -13.79 -1.27 22.35
CA HIS A 383 -12.33 -1.44 22.36
C HIS A 383 -11.64 -0.81 23.57
N PRO A 384 -12.01 0.40 24.05
CA PRO A 384 -11.43 0.95 25.27
C PRO A 384 -11.65 0.08 26.51
N GLU A 385 -12.84 -0.53 26.64
CA GLU A 385 -13.17 -1.41 27.77
C GLU A 385 -12.44 -2.75 27.70
N ILE A 386 -12.34 -3.32 26.49
CA ILE A 386 -11.56 -4.54 26.23
C ILE A 386 -10.08 -4.29 26.60
N LEU A 387 -9.50 -3.19 26.12
CA LEU A 387 -8.12 -2.81 26.45
C LEU A 387 -7.96 -2.58 27.95
N HIS A 388 -8.90 -1.89 28.61
CA HIS A 388 -8.89 -1.72 30.06
C HIS A 388 -8.85 -3.05 30.80
N HIS A 389 -9.63 -4.05 30.36
CA HIS A 389 -9.64 -5.37 30.98
C HIS A 389 -8.30 -6.11 30.86
N PHE A 390 -7.71 -6.13 29.66
CA PHE A 390 -6.48 -6.89 29.42
C PHE A 390 -5.19 -6.18 29.85
N THR A 391 -5.22 -4.86 30.05
CA THR A 391 -4.02 -4.05 30.36
C THR A 391 -4.05 -3.41 31.74
N GLY A 392 -5.20 -3.48 32.43
CA GLY A 392 -5.47 -2.78 33.69
C GLY A 392 -5.44 -1.25 33.63
N GLN A 393 -5.08 -0.67 32.48
CA GLN A 393 -4.95 0.77 32.34
C GLN A 393 -6.29 1.50 32.46
N PRO A 394 -6.34 2.72 33.02
CA PRO A 394 -7.59 3.46 33.19
C PRO A 394 -8.36 3.62 31.86
N LEU A 395 -9.68 3.46 31.89
CA LEU A 395 -10.54 3.54 30.69
C LEU A 395 -10.36 4.83 29.87
N ALA A 396 -10.07 5.96 30.54
CA ALA A 396 -9.76 7.23 29.88
C ALA A 396 -8.49 7.19 29.02
N GLU A 397 -7.49 6.43 29.46
CA GLU A 397 -6.23 6.21 28.75
C GLU A 397 -6.43 5.25 27.57
N CYS A 398 -7.14 4.14 27.76
CA CYS A 398 -7.52 3.25 26.67
C CYS A 398 -8.35 3.97 25.60
N SER A 399 -9.27 4.85 26.02
CA SER A 399 -10.04 5.70 25.11
C SER A 399 -9.14 6.66 24.31
N ARG A 400 -8.06 7.15 24.92
CA ARG A 400 -7.06 8.01 24.27
C ARG A 400 -6.30 7.24 23.19
N TRP A 401 -5.91 6.00 23.47
CA TRP A 401 -5.23 5.13 22.49
C TRP A 401 -6.06 4.91 21.23
N VAL A 402 -7.34 4.54 21.42
CA VAL A 402 -8.30 4.27 20.33
C VAL A 402 -8.58 5.53 19.50
N ARG A 403 -8.74 6.70 20.12
CA ARG A 403 -9.10 7.96 19.41
C ARG A 403 -7.99 8.53 18.56
N ARG A 404 -6.74 8.51 19.04
CA ARG A 404 -5.66 9.31 18.43
C ARG A 404 -5.03 8.69 17.18
N ARG A 405 -5.50 7.53 16.70
CA ARG A 405 -4.69 6.64 15.85
C ARG A 405 -3.24 6.63 16.38
N SER A 406 -3.11 6.48 17.70
CA SER A 406 -1.86 6.65 18.42
C SER A 406 -0.80 5.65 17.93
N ASN A 407 0.49 5.90 18.19
CA ASN A 407 1.58 5.00 17.83
C ASN A 407 1.36 3.62 18.48
N GLY A 408 0.67 2.72 17.78
CA GLY A 408 0.42 1.34 18.21
C GLY A 408 -1.01 0.84 18.01
N TYR A 409 -2.04 1.70 17.98
CA TYR A 409 -3.43 1.26 17.80
C TYR A 409 -3.82 1.12 16.33
N VAL A 410 -4.35 -0.04 15.95
CA VAL A 410 -4.95 -0.28 14.63
C VAL A 410 -6.31 -0.93 14.80
N ARG A 411 -7.33 -0.41 14.10
CA ARG A 411 -8.67 -1.00 14.02
C ARG A 411 -8.73 -1.94 12.82
N ASP A 412 -9.12 -3.19 13.04
CA ASP A 412 -9.17 -4.24 12.02
C ASP A 412 -10.62 -4.54 11.63
N LEU A 413 -11.18 -3.73 10.72
CA LEU A 413 -12.58 -3.87 10.27
C LEU A 413 -12.83 -5.19 9.53
N VAL A 414 -13.96 -5.83 9.81
CA VAL A 414 -14.40 -7.07 9.18
C VAL A 414 -15.44 -6.76 8.10
N ALA A 415 -15.16 -7.15 6.85
CA ALA A 415 -16.11 -7.02 5.73
C ALA A 415 -16.68 -5.59 5.55
N HIS A 416 -15.88 -4.57 5.89
CA HIS A 416 -16.28 -3.15 5.88
C HIS A 416 -17.49 -2.80 6.79
N ILE A 417 -17.84 -3.65 7.75
CA ILE A 417 -18.91 -3.40 8.71
C ILE A 417 -18.33 -2.55 9.84
N SER A 418 -18.87 -1.35 10.04
CA SER A 418 -18.26 -0.34 10.91
C SER A 418 -18.11 -0.84 12.35
N LYS A 419 -19.13 -1.48 12.91
CA LYS A 419 -19.09 -1.96 14.30
C LYS A 419 -18.36 -3.28 14.51
N PHE A 420 -18.10 -4.04 13.43
CA PHE A 420 -17.38 -5.31 13.52
C PHE A 420 -15.91 -5.04 13.24
N ALA A 421 -15.12 -4.90 14.31
CA ALA A 421 -13.70 -4.68 14.16
C ALA A 421 -12.92 -5.41 15.23
N GLY A 422 -11.85 -6.07 14.83
CA GLY A 422 -10.77 -6.38 15.74
C GLY A 422 -9.95 -5.12 16.08
N LEU A 423 -8.94 -5.32 16.91
CA LEU A 423 -7.95 -4.32 17.24
C LEU A 423 -6.56 -4.93 17.37
N HIS A 424 -5.56 -4.11 17.12
CA HIS A 424 -4.17 -4.36 17.47
C HIS A 424 -3.67 -3.15 18.26
N GLN A 425 -2.95 -3.41 19.34
CA GLN A 425 -2.31 -2.41 20.17
C GLN A 425 -0.90 -2.87 20.49
N THR A 426 0.10 -2.05 20.18
CA THR A 426 1.48 -2.22 20.68
C THR A 426 1.71 -1.22 21.80
N PHE A 427 2.25 -1.66 22.93
CA PHE A 427 2.50 -0.81 24.09
C PHE A 427 3.96 -0.37 24.07
N LEU A 428 4.18 0.95 24.15
CA LEU A 428 5.52 1.55 24.25
C LEU A 428 5.86 1.89 25.71
N ASP A 429 4.84 2.22 26.49
CA ASP A 429 4.93 2.46 27.92
C ASP A 429 4.52 1.18 28.66
N PRO A 430 5.08 0.92 29.86
CA PRO A 430 4.66 -0.21 30.69
C PRO A 430 3.15 -0.18 30.97
N VAL A 431 2.52 -1.33 30.88
CA VAL A 431 1.13 -1.59 31.27
C VAL A 431 1.10 -2.76 32.26
N ASP A 432 -0.05 -3.12 32.82
CA ASP A 432 -0.10 -4.21 33.80
C ASP A 432 0.41 -5.50 33.18
N TYR A 433 1.16 -6.26 33.97
CA TYR A 433 1.81 -7.51 33.57
C TYR A 433 2.79 -7.35 32.39
N ASP A 434 3.29 -6.13 32.20
CA ASP A 434 4.29 -5.76 31.19
C ASP A 434 3.92 -6.24 29.77
N ALA A 435 2.62 -6.28 29.46
CA ALA A 435 2.16 -6.67 28.13
C ALA A 435 2.76 -5.74 27.08
N THR A 436 3.38 -6.31 26.04
CA THR A 436 4.02 -5.53 24.96
C THR A 436 3.10 -5.38 23.75
N ARG A 437 2.12 -6.27 23.63
CA ARG A 437 1.15 -6.28 22.54
C ARG A 437 -0.17 -6.88 23.00
N PHE A 438 -1.26 -6.31 22.52
CA PHE A 438 -2.60 -6.89 22.57
C PHE A 438 -3.19 -6.95 21.17
N GLN A 439 -3.92 -8.02 20.86
CA GLN A 439 -4.72 -8.10 19.65
C GLN A 439 -6.04 -8.83 19.90
N GLY A 440 -7.13 -8.25 19.40
CA GLY A 440 -8.44 -8.90 19.31
C GLY A 440 -8.80 -9.07 17.83
N TYR A 441 -9.13 -10.27 17.38
CA TYR A 441 -9.49 -10.52 15.98
C TYR A 441 -10.51 -11.65 15.83
N THR A 442 -11.10 -11.76 14.65
CA THR A 442 -12.05 -12.80 14.28
C THR A 442 -11.37 -13.91 13.46
N THR A 443 -11.87 -15.14 13.57
CA THR A 443 -11.31 -16.28 12.82
C THR A 443 -11.83 -16.41 11.38
N ASP A 444 -12.68 -15.48 10.91
CA ASP A 444 -13.27 -15.53 9.57
C ASP A 444 -12.20 -15.48 8.46
N LYS A 445 -11.06 -14.85 8.73
CA LYS A 445 -9.89 -14.80 7.83
C LYS A 445 -9.24 -16.17 7.61
N GLY A 446 -9.46 -17.14 8.50
CA GLY A 446 -8.87 -18.47 8.41
C GLY A 446 -9.22 -19.24 7.14
N VAL A 447 -10.41 -18.98 6.55
CA VAL A 447 -10.86 -19.67 5.31
C VAL A 447 -10.26 -19.09 4.02
N THR A 448 -9.69 -17.88 4.08
CA THR A 448 -9.17 -17.17 2.89
C THR A 448 -7.68 -16.84 3.00
N TYR A 449 -7.06 -17.09 4.14
CA TYR A 449 -5.64 -16.81 4.38
C TYR A 449 -4.74 -17.97 3.94
N ARG A 450 -3.54 -17.61 3.51
CA ARG A 450 -2.41 -18.49 3.17
C ARG A 450 -1.25 -18.15 4.09
N PRO A 451 -1.20 -18.71 5.31
CA PRO A 451 -0.22 -18.32 6.32
C PRO A 451 1.24 -18.56 5.88
N ASP A 452 1.46 -19.51 4.98
CA ASP A 452 2.78 -19.88 4.46
C ASP A 452 3.35 -18.90 3.42
N PHE A 453 2.54 -17.93 2.96
CA PHE A 453 2.94 -16.95 1.95
C PHE A 453 3.17 -15.58 2.56
N ALA A 454 4.12 -14.82 2.00
CA ALA A 454 4.44 -13.46 2.44
C ALA A 454 3.21 -12.53 2.46
N LYS A 455 2.30 -12.69 1.49
CA LYS A 455 0.97 -12.08 1.52
C LYS A 455 -0.04 -13.12 1.98
N LYS A 456 -0.52 -12.97 3.21
CA LYS A 456 -1.45 -13.91 3.83
C LYS A 456 -2.83 -13.89 3.16
N ALA A 457 -3.35 -12.73 2.78
CA ALA A 457 -4.67 -12.64 2.16
C ALA A 457 -4.62 -12.73 0.63
N ILE A 458 -5.56 -13.47 0.04
CA ILE A 458 -5.80 -13.45 -1.42
C ILE A 458 -6.40 -12.09 -1.77
N ARG A 459 -5.73 -11.32 -2.63
CA ARG A 459 -6.15 -9.98 -3.04
C ARG A 459 -6.14 -9.86 -4.56
N THR A 460 -7.03 -9.01 -5.09
CA THR A 460 -6.99 -8.57 -6.49
C THR A 460 -6.64 -7.08 -6.58
N SER A 461 -6.42 -6.58 -7.79
CA SER A 461 -6.10 -5.17 -8.06
C SER A 461 -6.88 -4.63 -9.25
N PRO A 462 -7.11 -3.30 -9.34
CA PRO A 462 -7.77 -2.69 -10.49
C PRO A 462 -7.08 -3.04 -11.83
N SER A 463 -5.75 -3.11 -11.82
CA SER A 463 -4.97 -3.54 -12.99
C SER A 463 -5.29 -4.97 -13.39
N MET A 464 -5.28 -5.91 -12.44
CA MET A 464 -5.48 -7.33 -12.73
C MET A 464 -6.87 -7.56 -13.32
N CYS A 465 -7.91 -6.96 -12.71
CA CYS A 465 -9.27 -7.03 -13.22
C CYS A 465 -9.39 -6.55 -14.67
N LEU A 466 -8.77 -5.41 -15.02
CA LEU A 466 -8.87 -4.86 -16.38
C LEU A 466 -7.98 -5.56 -17.42
N GLN A 467 -6.84 -6.12 -17.00
CA GLN A 467 -5.88 -6.78 -17.89
C GLN A 467 -6.35 -8.18 -18.30
N ASN A 468 -6.81 -8.97 -17.32
CA ASN A 468 -7.16 -10.36 -17.51
C ASN A 468 -8.42 -10.73 -16.74
N TRP A 469 -9.52 -10.09 -17.11
CA TRP A 469 -10.80 -10.25 -16.44
C TRP A 469 -11.25 -11.72 -16.38
N ASP A 470 -11.15 -12.47 -17.49
CA ASP A 470 -11.58 -13.89 -17.51
C ASP A 470 -10.88 -14.72 -16.43
N ARG A 471 -9.57 -14.49 -16.26
CA ARG A 471 -8.78 -15.16 -15.22
C ARG A 471 -9.15 -14.69 -13.83
N GLU A 472 -9.28 -13.39 -13.59
CA GLU A 472 -9.64 -12.86 -12.25
C GLU A 472 -11.07 -13.26 -11.85
N SER A 473 -12.01 -13.22 -12.79
CA SER A 473 -13.39 -13.67 -12.65
C SER A 473 -13.42 -15.14 -12.20
N GLU A 474 -12.63 -16.01 -12.83
CA GLU A 474 -12.54 -17.43 -12.47
C GLU A 474 -11.74 -17.70 -11.19
N GLU A 475 -10.47 -17.28 -11.13
CA GLU A 475 -9.52 -17.67 -10.09
C GLU A 475 -9.71 -16.91 -8.78
N HIS A 476 -10.26 -15.68 -8.82
CA HIS A 476 -10.47 -14.85 -7.64
C HIS A 476 -11.95 -14.78 -7.25
N PHE A 477 -12.81 -14.17 -8.08
CA PHE A 477 -14.19 -13.87 -7.69
C PHE A 477 -15.04 -15.13 -7.53
N ARG A 478 -15.06 -16.02 -8.53
CA ARG A 478 -15.83 -17.27 -8.47
C ARG A 478 -15.37 -18.19 -7.35
N ARG A 479 -14.06 -18.42 -7.23
CA ARG A 479 -13.50 -19.22 -6.12
C ARG A 479 -13.81 -18.65 -4.75
N LEU A 480 -13.72 -17.33 -4.58
CA LEU A 480 -14.06 -16.71 -3.32
C LEU A 480 -15.55 -16.79 -3.00
N ALA A 481 -16.42 -16.67 -4.01
CA ALA A 481 -17.86 -16.88 -3.85
C ALA A 481 -18.17 -18.33 -3.42
N GLU A 482 -17.53 -19.33 -4.04
CA GLU A 482 -17.61 -20.75 -3.63
C GLU A 482 -17.18 -20.93 -2.17
N VAL A 483 -16.06 -20.31 -1.76
CA VAL A 483 -15.58 -20.35 -0.38
C VAL A 483 -16.62 -19.79 0.59
N TYR A 484 -17.25 -18.65 0.28
CA TYR A 484 -18.28 -18.07 1.15
C TYR A 484 -19.54 -18.92 1.25
N MET A 485 -19.98 -19.54 0.15
CA MET A 485 -21.12 -20.47 0.19
C MET A 485 -20.80 -21.68 1.07
N ASN A 486 -19.65 -22.32 0.86
CA ASN A 486 -19.23 -23.47 1.66
C ASN A 486 -19.00 -23.12 3.13
N ALA A 487 -18.44 -21.93 3.41
CA ALA A 487 -18.23 -21.43 4.76
C ALA A 487 -19.55 -21.21 5.51
N SER A 488 -20.63 -20.87 4.81
CA SER A 488 -21.95 -20.66 5.42
C SER A 488 -22.49 -21.88 6.17
N GLU A 489 -22.11 -23.08 5.71
CA GLU A 489 -22.52 -24.36 6.30
C GLU A 489 -21.45 -24.97 7.21
N ALA A 490 -20.17 -24.81 6.85
CA ALA A 490 -19.08 -25.53 7.48
C ALA A 490 -18.26 -24.72 8.51
N HIS A 491 -18.37 -23.38 8.52
CA HIS A 491 -17.48 -22.52 9.30
C HIS A 491 -18.22 -21.52 10.17
N THR A 492 -17.77 -21.44 11.42
CA THR A 492 -18.21 -20.46 12.41
C THR A 492 -17.10 -19.45 12.64
N VAL A 493 -17.48 -18.20 12.89
CA VAL A 493 -16.52 -17.15 13.25
C VAL A 493 -16.41 -17.11 14.77
N ALA A 494 -15.22 -17.37 15.31
CA ALA A 494 -14.89 -17.17 16.70
C ALA A 494 -14.15 -15.84 16.88
N VAL A 495 -14.15 -15.34 18.11
CA VAL A 495 -13.35 -14.17 18.50
C VAL A 495 -12.15 -14.64 19.30
N ARG A 496 -10.99 -14.05 19.04
CA ARG A 496 -9.73 -14.36 19.71
C ARG A 496 -9.11 -13.09 20.27
N PHE A 497 -8.84 -13.09 21.57
CA PHE A 497 -8.05 -12.06 22.25
C PHE A 497 -6.69 -12.65 22.59
N GLU A 498 -5.61 -11.97 22.27
CA GLU A 498 -4.25 -12.48 22.42
C GLU A 498 -3.34 -11.38 22.94
N THR A 499 -2.56 -11.70 23.97
CA THR A 499 -1.64 -10.77 24.61
C THR A 499 -0.24 -11.36 24.62
N ARG A 500 0.74 -10.55 24.22
CA ARG A 500 2.16 -10.84 24.39
C ARG A 500 2.62 -10.31 25.73
N ILE A 501 3.12 -11.18 26.57
CA ILE A 501 3.57 -10.86 27.92
C ILE A 501 4.92 -11.54 28.21
N PRO A 502 5.70 -11.01 29.15
CA PRO A 502 6.84 -11.73 29.70
C PRO A 502 6.40 -13.08 30.28
N PHE A 503 7.29 -14.06 30.26
CA PHE A 503 7.01 -15.42 30.73
C PHE A 503 6.51 -15.40 32.19
N GLU A 504 7.16 -14.65 33.07
CA GLU A 504 6.79 -14.47 34.48
C GLU A 504 5.36 -13.97 34.71
N SER A 505 4.73 -13.35 33.70
CA SER A 505 3.38 -12.78 33.77
C SER A 505 2.26 -13.76 33.41
N TYR A 506 2.58 -14.95 32.88
CA TYR A 506 1.58 -15.94 32.46
C TYR A 506 0.56 -16.34 33.53
N PRO A 507 0.92 -16.40 34.84
CA PRO A 507 -0.02 -16.79 35.88
C PRO A 507 -1.19 -15.82 36.08
N TYR A 508 -1.07 -14.56 35.63
CA TYR A 508 -1.99 -13.47 35.98
C TYR A 508 -2.96 -13.08 34.88
N VAL A 509 -2.64 -13.35 33.61
CA VAL A 509 -3.39 -12.83 32.46
C VAL A 509 -4.38 -13.85 31.88
N HIS A 510 -5.28 -13.42 30.99
CA HIS A 510 -6.22 -14.31 30.29
C HIS A 510 -6.99 -15.26 31.24
N LEU A 511 -7.41 -14.74 32.39
CA LEU A 511 -8.26 -15.47 33.32
C LEU A 511 -9.65 -15.68 32.72
N ASN A 512 -10.47 -16.51 33.37
CA ASN A 512 -11.81 -16.81 32.89
C ASN A 512 -12.67 -15.53 32.86
N ILE A 513 -13.04 -15.10 31.65
CA ILE A 513 -13.87 -13.93 31.44
C ILE A 513 -15.34 -14.35 31.52
N GLY A 514 -16.05 -13.85 32.53
CA GLY A 514 -17.46 -14.17 32.71
C GLY A 514 -18.32 -13.73 31.53
N ALA A 515 -19.36 -14.52 31.21
CA ALA A 515 -20.27 -14.22 30.09
C ALA A 515 -20.89 -12.82 30.16
N ARG A 516 -21.16 -12.29 31.37
CA ARG A 516 -21.69 -10.93 31.56
C ARG A 516 -20.75 -9.83 31.05
N THR A 517 -19.45 -10.08 31.09
CA THR A 517 -18.42 -9.17 30.59
C THR A 517 -18.25 -9.32 29.07
N LEU A 518 -18.26 -10.56 28.56
CA LEU A 518 -18.12 -10.84 27.12
C LEU A 518 -19.33 -10.41 26.29
N GLN A 519 -20.55 -10.57 26.83
CA GLN A 519 -21.81 -10.27 26.12
C GLN A 519 -21.85 -8.87 25.47
N PRO A 520 -21.56 -7.76 26.18
CA PRO A 520 -21.56 -6.44 25.56
C PRO A 520 -20.43 -6.25 24.53
N TRP A 521 -19.28 -6.91 24.74
CA TRP A 521 -18.12 -6.80 23.85
C TRP A 521 -18.29 -7.47 22.50
N LEU A 522 -19.35 -8.27 22.34
CA LEU A 522 -19.52 -9.14 21.19
C LEU A 522 -20.86 -8.88 20.51
N PHE A 523 -20.85 -9.04 19.19
CA PHE A 523 -22.03 -9.26 18.37
C PHE A 523 -22.11 -10.74 17.98
N TRP A 524 -23.30 -11.26 17.74
CA TRP A 524 -23.52 -12.56 17.14
C TRP A 524 -24.38 -12.44 15.88
N VAL A 525 -24.10 -13.29 14.90
CA VAL A 525 -24.87 -13.40 13.66
C VAL A 525 -24.96 -14.88 13.28
N ARG A 526 -26.10 -15.31 12.71
CA ARG A 526 -26.20 -16.65 12.11
C ARG A 526 -25.17 -16.81 10.99
N ASN A 527 -24.50 -17.97 10.93
CA ASN A 527 -23.47 -18.24 9.91
C ASN A 527 -23.99 -17.97 8.49
N THR A 528 -25.17 -18.50 8.17
CA THR A 528 -25.81 -18.33 6.86
C THR A 528 -26.11 -16.87 6.51
N ALA A 529 -26.42 -16.03 7.51
CA ALA A 529 -26.67 -14.62 7.28
C ALA A 529 -25.38 -13.83 7.04
N PHE A 530 -24.34 -14.03 7.87
CA PHE A 530 -23.06 -13.34 7.71
C PHE A 530 -22.32 -13.75 6.42
N TRP A 531 -22.15 -15.05 6.19
CA TRP A 531 -21.50 -15.54 4.98
C TRP A 531 -22.34 -15.24 3.73
N GLY A 532 -23.67 -15.31 3.84
CA GLY A 532 -24.60 -14.91 2.79
C GLY A 532 -24.50 -13.44 2.41
N PHE A 533 -24.24 -12.54 3.38
CA PHE A 533 -23.97 -11.12 3.13
C PHE A 533 -22.66 -10.95 2.33
N LYS A 534 -21.56 -11.60 2.76
CA LYS A 534 -20.28 -11.54 2.05
C LYS A 534 -20.40 -12.06 0.61
N TRP A 535 -21.10 -13.17 0.41
CA TRP A 535 -21.35 -13.76 -0.90
C TRP A 535 -22.16 -12.83 -1.83
N ARG A 536 -23.31 -12.31 -1.36
CA ARG A 536 -24.14 -11.39 -2.15
C ARG A 536 -23.40 -10.13 -2.56
N ARG A 537 -22.65 -9.54 -1.63
CA ARG A 537 -21.84 -8.35 -1.92
C ARG A 537 -20.74 -8.64 -2.93
N LEU A 538 -20.04 -9.77 -2.79
CA LEU A 538 -19.02 -10.17 -3.74
C LEU A 538 -19.61 -10.38 -5.15
N ASN A 539 -20.78 -11.01 -5.26
CA ASN A 539 -21.45 -11.21 -6.55
C ASN A 539 -21.87 -9.90 -7.19
N ALA A 540 -22.40 -8.94 -6.43
CA ALA A 540 -22.72 -7.62 -6.97
C ALA A 540 -21.48 -6.89 -7.49
N ILE A 541 -20.36 -6.96 -6.75
CA ILE A 541 -19.08 -6.41 -7.20
C ILE A 541 -18.65 -7.10 -8.51
N TRP A 542 -18.73 -8.43 -8.53
CA TRP A 542 -18.39 -9.25 -9.68
C TRP A 542 -19.22 -8.88 -10.91
N ASN A 543 -20.54 -8.78 -10.78
CA ASN A 543 -21.46 -8.44 -11.87
C ASN A 543 -21.19 -7.05 -12.46
N ILE A 544 -20.89 -6.05 -11.63
CA ILE A 544 -20.58 -4.70 -12.12
C ILE A 544 -19.24 -4.67 -12.83
N LEU A 545 -18.21 -5.35 -12.30
CA LEU A 545 -16.92 -5.46 -12.97
C LEU A 545 -17.02 -6.25 -14.29
N GLU A 546 -17.83 -7.31 -14.33
CA GLU A 546 -18.17 -8.05 -15.56
C GLU A 546 -18.79 -7.12 -16.59
N ALA A 547 -19.80 -6.32 -16.19
CA ALA A 547 -20.45 -5.36 -17.07
C ALA A 547 -19.48 -4.30 -17.61
N ILE A 548 -18.54 -3.81 -16.79
CA ILE A 548 -17.48 -2.90 -17.25
C ILE A 548 -16.58 -3.62 -18.26
N CYS A 549 -16.13 -4.84 -17.94
CA CYS A 549 -15.13 -5.55 -18.73
C CYS A 549 -15.69 -6.10 -20.06
N ALA A 550 -16.93 -6.54 -20.09
CA ALA A 550 -17.63 -7.08 -21.26
C ALA A 550 -18.14 -5.99 -22.23
N ALA A 551 -18.21 -4.72 -21.81
CA ALA A 551 -18.70 -3.61 -22.62
C ALA A 551 -17.68 -3.12 -23.68
N GLU A 552 -17.24 -3.99 -24.59
CA GLU A 552 -16.16 -3.73 -25.58
C GLU A 552 -16.37 -2.43 -26.39
N LYS A 553 -17.60 -2.16 -26.81
CA LYS A 553 -17.93 -0.96 -27.60
C LYS A 553 -17.83 0.33 -26.77
N ALA A 554 -18.20 0.29 -25.49
CA ALA A 554 -18.08 1.44 -24.60
C ALA A 554 -16.61 1.63 -24.18
N ARG A 555 -15.92 0.54 -23.86
CA ARG A 555 -14.47 0.53 -23.54
C ARG A 555 -13.64 1.11 -24.67
N SER A 556 -13.85 0.68 -25.92
CA SER A 556 -13.09 1.18 -27.08
C SER A 556 -13.29 2.67 -27.37
N LYS A 557 -14.43 3.24 -26.94
CA LYS A 557 -14.74 4.67 -27.04
C LYS A 557 -14.42 5.46 -25.77
N PHE A 558 -13.89 4.80 -24.73
CA PHE A 558 -13.59 5.44 -23.46
C PHE A 558 -12.56 6.57 -23.61
N SER A 559 -12.72 7.68 -22.89
CA SER A 559 -11.80 8.82 -22.94
C SER A 559 -11.27 9.13 -21.55
N LEU A 560 -10.10 9.78 -21.46
CA LEU A 560 -9.49 10.15 -20.17
C LEU A 560 -10.38 11.04 -19.30
N ARG A 561 -11.32 11.77 -19.89
CA ARG A 561 -12.23 12.64 -19.15
C ARG A 561 -13.20 11.87 -18.27
N LYS A 562 -13.51 10.63 -18.65
CA LYS A 562 -14.37 9.70 -17.91
C LYS A 562 -13.55 8.85 -16.91
N LEU A 563 -12.23 9.06 -16.84
CA LEU A 563 -11.33 8.31 -15.98
C LEU A 563 -11.63 8.52 -14.50
N PRO A 564 -11.88 9.75 -14.00
CA PRO A 564 -12.23 9.94 -12.61
C PRO A 564 -13.41 9.09 -12.17
N GLU A 565 -14.50 9.02 -12.93
CA GLU A 565 -15.72 8.34 -12.52
C GLU A 565 -15.64 6.82 -12.69
N VAL A 566 -15.15 6.34 -13.84
CA VAL A 566 -15.07 4.89 -14.10
C VAL A 566 -13.88 4.27 -13.38
N GLY A 567 -12.73 4.95 -13.37
CA GLY A 567 -11.54 4.51 -12.67
C GLY A 567 -11.76 4.42 -11.16
N SER A 568 -12.44 5.41 -10.58
CA SER A 568 -12.80 5.36 -9.16
C SER A 568 -13.76 4.23 -8.85
N LEU A 569 -14.78 3.99 -9.67
CA LEU A 569 -15.69 2.85 -9.47
C LEU A 569 -14.92 1.52 -9.42
N VAL A 570 -14.03 1.27 -10.38
CA VAL A 570 -13.23 0.02 -10.40
C VAL A 570 -12.38 -0.11 -9.13
N ILE A 571 -11.73 0.97 -8.70
CA ILE A 571 -10.93 0.97 -7.46
C ILE A 571 -11.79 0.70 -6.24
N LEU A 572 -12.93 1.37 -6.10
CA LEU A 572 -13.86 1.21 -4.98
C LEU A 572 -14.39 -0.23 -4.91
N LEU A 573 -14.77 -0.80 -6.05
CA LEU A 573 -15.23 -2.19 -6.15
C LEU A 573 -14.15 -3.19 -5.73
N VAL A 574 -12.91 -3.01 -6.19
CA VAL A 574 -11.78 -3.87 -5.78
C VAL A 574 -11.44 -3.67 -4.30
N TYR A 575 -11.50 -2.43 -3.82
CA TYR A 575 -11.30 -2.09 -2.40
C TYR A 575 -12.33 -2.80 -1.51
N MET A 576 -13.60 -2.79 -1.91
CA MET A 576 -14.68 -3.53 -1.23
C MET A 576 -14.47 -5.05 -1.31
N ALA A 577 -14.11 -5.60 -2.47
CA ALA A 577 -13.87 -7.04 -2.62
C ALA A 577 -12.73 -7.53 -1.70
N ASN A 578 -11.62 -6.79 -1.69
CA ASN A 578 -10.49 -7.09 -0.82
C ASN A 578 -10.85 -6.95 0.67
N ALA A 579 -11.72 -6.01 1.02
CA ALA A 579 -12.21 -5.82 2.39
C ALA A 579 -13.15 -6.96 2.86
N LEU A 580 -13.76 -7.71 1.94
CA LEU A 580 -14.49 -8.94 2.30
C LEU A 580 -13.52 -10.05 2.72
N VAL A 581 -12.31 -10.07 2.18
CA VAL A 581 -11.30 -11.11 2.48
C VAL A 581 -10.44 -10.73 3.69
N ASN A 582 -10.10 -9.46 3.81
CA ASN A 582 -9.15 -8.96 4.78
C ASN A 582 -9.58 -7.58 5.30
N ARG A 583 -8.81 -7.03 6.23
CA ARG A 583 -8.92 -5.63 6.64
C ARG A 583 -8.84 -4.72 5.40
N PRO A 584 -9.65 -3.66 5.36
CA PRO A 584 -9.54 -2.63 4.34
C PRO A 584 -8.13 -2.04 4.33
N ASP A 585 -7.61 -1.74 3.14
CA ASP A 585 -6.37 -0.99 3.03
C ASP A 585 -6.58 0.44 3.57
N ASP A 586 -5.62 0.95 4.33
CA ASP A 586 -5.71 2.22 5.05
C ASP A 586 -4.50 3.12 4.82
N GLY A 587 -4.68 4.43 5.05
CA GLY A 587 -3.62 5.43 4.99
C GLY A 587 -3.27 5.93 3.60
N GLY A 588 -2.78 7.17 3.54
CA GLY A 588 -2.18 7.79 2.35
C GLY A 588 -3.17 7.85 1.19
N ASN A 589 -2.97 7.00 0.18
CA ASN A 589 -3.83 6.97 -1.02
C ASN A 589 -5.19 6.31 -0.76
N PHE A 590 -5.30 5.43 0.24
CA PHE A 590 -6.55 4.73 0.57
C PHE A 590 -7.50 5.58 1.42
N ASP A 591 -7.00 6.62 2.10
CA ASP A 591 -7.88 7.59 2.78
C ASP A 591 -8.77 8.30 1.75
N GLU A 592 -8.22 8.64 0.57
CA GLU A 592 -8.99 9.23 -0.54
C GLU A 592 -9.94 8.23 -1.21
N VAL A 593 -9.56 6.95 -1.30
CA VAL A 593 -10.46 5.88 -1.76
C VAL A 593 -11.65 5.74 -0.81
N HIS A 594 -11.39 5.70 0.49
CA HIS A 594 -12.43 5.67 1.51
C HIS A 594 -13.34 6.90 1.39
N ASP A 595 -12.75 8.09 1.32
CA ASP A 595 -13.45 9.36 1.19
C ASP A 595 -14.36 9.42 -0.05
N ALA A 596 -13.86 9.01 -1.21
CA ALA A 596 -14.61 9.03 -2.47
C ALA A 596 -15.84 8.11 -2.45
N GLY A 597 -15.83 7.01 -1.69
CA GLY A 597 -16.99 6.14 -1.56
C GLY A 597 -18.02 6.59 -0.53
N CYS A 598 -17.62 7.39 0.47
CA CYS A 598 -18.48 7.76 1.60
C CYS A 598 -19.44 8.93 1.30
N ILE A 599 -20.46 9.05 2.14
CA ILE A 599 -21.18 10.31 2.33
C ILE A 599 -20.37 11.21 3.26
N HIS A 600 -20.59 12.51 3.21
CA HIS A 600 -19.95 13.47 4.11
C HIS A 600 -20.95 14.12 5.05
N GLU A 601 -20.50 14.41 6.26
CA GLU A 601 -21.24 15.20 7.25
C GLU A 601 -20.34 16.31 7.81
N ILE A 602 -20.95 17.41 8.26
CA ILE A 602 -20.23 18.47 8.97
C ILE A 602 -20.22 18.11 10.46
N ILE A 603 -19.09 17.64 10.96
CA ILE A 603 -18.89 17.28 12.37
C ILE A 603 -17.83 18.22 12.94
N ASN A 604 -18.16 18.96 14.00
CA ASN A 604 -17.28 19.95 14.62
C ASN A 604 -16.72 21.00 13.62
N ALA A 605 -17.56 21.46 12.69
CA ALA A 605 -17.20 22.40 11.62
C ALA A 605 -16.15 21.86 10.61
N GLU A 606 -15.95 20.54 10.56
CA GLU A 606 -15.13 19.88 9.54
C GLU A 606 -16.02 18.97 8.68
N LEU A 607 -15.78 18.96 7.38
CA LEU A 607 -16.41 18.03 6.46
C LEU A 607 -15.69 16.69 6.55
N VAL A 608 -16.36 15.65 7.05
CA VAL A 608 -15.75 14.34 7.30
C VAL A 608 -16.54 13.22 6.62
N PRO A 609 -15.86 12.19 6.07
CA PRO A 609 -16.54 11.01 5.54
C PRO A 609 -17.14 10.16 6.67
N VAL A 610 -18.38 9.70 6.50
CA VAL A 610 -19.09 8.89 7.50
C VAL A 610 -19.70 7.61 6.93
N ILE A 611 -19.75 6.56 7.77
CA ILE A 611 -20.36 5.25 7.46
C ILE A 611 -21.71 5.15 8.19
N HIS A 612 -22.70 5.91 7.71
CA HIS A 612 -24.02 6.04 8.34
C HIS A 612 -24.88 4.76 8.34
N LEU A 613 -24.68 3.86 7.36
CA LEU A 613 -25.46 2.61 7.25
C LEU A 613 -24.90 1.46 8.07
N GLY A 614 -23.84 1.66 8.83
CA GLY A 614 -23.20 0.58 9.58
C GLY A 614 -22.25 -0.30 8.75
N TYR A 615 -22.18 -0.11 7.44
CA TYR A 615 -21.22 -0.75 6.56
C TYR A 615 -20.84 0.19 5.41
N TYR A 616 -19.62 0.04 4.89
CA TYR A 616 -19.15 0.85 3.77
C TYR A 616 -19.98 0.55 2.52
N ILE A 617 -20.47 1.60 1.89
CA ILE A 617 -21.19 1.58 0.61
C ILE A 617 -20.57 2.64 -0.30
N ILE A 618 -20.72 2.47 -1.61
CA ILE A 618 -20.41 3.54 -2.57
C ILE A 618 -21.62 4.45 -2.63
N HIS A 619 -21.42 5.74 -2.34
CA HIS A 619 -22.47 6.76 -2.32
C HIS A 619 -23.47 6.65 -3.49
N THR A 620 -22.95 6.73 -4.72
CA THR A 620 -23.76 6.68 -5.93
C THR A 620 -23.05 5.80 -6.95
N THR A 621 -23.80 4.83 -7.50
CA THR A 621 -23.38 4.03 -8.64
C THR A 621 -24.42 4.19 -9.74
N ILE A 622 -23.97 4.66 -10.89
CA ILE A 622 -24.81 4.77 -12.09
C ILE A 622 -24.48 3.57 -12.95
N PHE A 623 -25.38 2.59 -12.91
CA PHE A 623 -25.27 1.36 -13.69
C PHE A 623 -26.21 1.48 -14.90
N PRO A 624 -25.72 1.62 -16.15
CA PRO A 624 -26.55 1.71 -17.34
C PRO A 624 -27.46 0.49 -17.54
N CYS A 625 -28.61 0.68 -18.19
CA CYS A 625 -29.45 -0.46 -18.58
C CYS A 625 -28.74 -1.34 -19.63
N PRO A 626 -29.15 -2.62 -19.79
CA PRO A 626 -28.51 -3.55 -20.73
C PRO A 626 -28.40 -3.01 -22.18
N GLU A 627 -29.38 -2.22 -22.62
CA GLU A 627 -29.39 -1.62 -23.96
C GLU A 627 -28.34 -0.51 -24.11
N GLU A 628 -28.00 0.16 -23.01
CA GLU A 628 -27.04 1.27 -22.95
C GLU A 628 -25.63 0.85 -22.58
N ILE A 629 -25.41 -0.34 -22.00
CA ILE A 629 -24.11 -0.76 -21.46
C ILE A 629 -22.99 -0.78 -22.53
N ASN A 630 -23.35 -1.02 -23.80
CA ASN A 630 -22.44 -0.97 -24.93
C ASN A 630 -22.10 0.46 -25.41
N ARG A 631 -22.77 1.47 -24.86
CA ARG A 631 -22.56 2.90 -25.15
C ARG A 631 -21.96 3.62 -23.93
N LYS A 632 -22.37 3.25 -22.72
CA LYS A 632 -22.00 3.87 -21.45
C LYS A 632 -21.46 2.82 -20.50
N LEU A 633 -20.35 3.10 -19.84
CA LEU A 633 -19.82 2.25 -18.77
C LEU A 633 -20.49 2.60 -17.43
N PRO A 634 -20.62 1.63 -16.51
CA PRO A 634 -20.88 1.90 -15.11
C PRO A 634 -19.88 2.90 -14.54
N ARG A 635 -20.36 3.82 -13.69
CA ARG A 635 -19.54 4.88 -13.09
C ARG A 635 -20.07 5.30 -11.71
N ILE A 636 -19.27 6.05 -10.96
CA ILE A 636 -19.77 6.82 -9.80
C ILE A 636 -20.13 8.26 -10.19
N SER A 637 -20.65 9.04 -9.24
CA SER A 637 -20.90 10.47 -9.43
C SER A 637 -19.58 11.24 -9.62
N SER A 638 -19.60 12.22 -10.52
CA SER A 638 -18.45 13.10 -10.79
C SER A 638 -18.05 13.93 -9.56
N LEU A 639 -18.97 14.14 -8.61
CA LEU A 639 -18.75 14.86 -7.35
C LEU A 639 -17.93 14.06 -6.33
N ARG A 640 -17.77 12.74 -6.52
CA ARG A 640 -17.20 11.80 -5.55
C ARG A 640 -16.11 10.93 -6.18
N THR A 641 -15.15 11.56 -6.87
CA THR A 641 -14.08 10.83 -7.57
C THR A 641 -12.74 10.90 -6.84
N ILE A 642 -11.93 9.87 -7.05
CA ILE A 642 -10.51 9.82 -6.69
C ILE A 642 -9.74 10.66 -7.71
N SER A 643 -8.79 11.45 -7.24
CA SER A 643 -7.94 12.30 -8.07
C SER A 643 -7.15 11.50 -9.10
N PRO A 644 -6.90 12.06 -10.30
CA PRO A 644 -6.16 11.38 -11.36
C PRO A 644 -4.79 10.83 -10.92
N GLU A 645 -4.07 11.55 -10.06
CA GLU A 645 -2.77 11.11 -9.54
C GLU A 645 -2.91 9.79 -8.76
N LYS A 646 -3.88 9.71 -7.85
CA LYS A 646 -4.11 8.50 -7.06
C LYS A 646 -4.69 7.37 -7.88
N LEU A 647 -5.54 7.66 -8.87
CA LEU A 647 -6.00 6.65 -9.83
C LEU A 647 -4.80 5.99 -10.51
N ILE A 648 -3.89 6.78 -11.09
CA ILE A 648 -2.69 6.25 -11.75
C ILE A 648 -1.87 5.37 -10.81
N TYR A 649 -1.68 5.81 -9.58
CA TYR A 649 -0.98 5.03 -8.55
C TYR A 649 -1.67 3.71 -8.25
N LEU A 650 -2.98 3.72 -8.01
CA LEU A 650 -3.76 2.52 -7.63
C LEU A 650 -3.97 1.56 -8.81
N PHE A 651 -3.84 2.05 -10.04
CA PHE A 651 -3.74 1.21 -11.23
C PHE A 651 -2.31 0.72 -11.52
N ALA A 652 -1.28 1.19 -10.83
CA ALA A 652 0.12 0.77 -11.07
C ALA A 652 0.45 -0.58 -10.43
N THR A 653 1.45 -1.26 -10.99
CA THR A 653 2.08 -2.45 -10.39
C THR A 653 3.49 -2.07 -9.91
N THR A 654 4.11 -2.90 -9.07
CA THR A 654 5.48 -2.65 -8.56
C THR A 654 6.55 -2.58 -9.65
N LYS A 655 6.25 -3.05 -10.87
CA LYS A 655 7.18 -3.14 -11.99
C LYS A 655 6.96 -2.05 -13.06
N ASP A 656 5.83 -1.33 -13.06
CA ASP A 656 5.45 -0.41 -14.14
C ASP A 656 5.16 1.02 -13.63
N GLU A 657 5.92 2.02 -14.09
CA GLU A 657 5.49 3.42 -14.00
C GLU A 657 4.28 3.65 -14.93
N ARG A 658 3.10 3.85 -14.34
CA ARG A 658 1.89 4.16 -15.10
C ARG A 658 1.67 5.67 -15.21
N ASN A 659 1.04 6.06 -16.30
CA ASN A 659 0.52 7.40 -16.52
C ASN A 659 -0.94 7.25 -16.99
N GLU A 660 -1.66 8.36 -17.11
CA GLU A 660 -3.06 8.37 -17.55
C GLU A 660 -3.30 7.55 -18.82
N LEU A 661 -2.40 7.65 -19.82
CA LEU A 661 -2.54 6.90 -21.07
C LEU A 661 -2.43 5.38 -20.86
N HIS A 662 -1.59 4.93 -19.93
CA HIS A 662 -1.53 3.51 -19.58
C HIS A 662 -2.87 3.06 -19.00
N VAL A 663 -3.45 3.82 -18.07
CA VAL A 663 -4.77 3.51 -17.48
C VAL A 663 -5.87 3.53 -18.55
N LEU A 664 -5.85 4.50 -19.45
CA LEU A 664 -6.76 4.55 -20.59
C LEU A 664 -6.68 3.28 -21.43
N ARG A 665 -5.47 2.82 -21.78
CA ARG A 665 -5.28 1.61 -22.60
C ARG A 665 -5.78 0.35 -21.90
N LEU A 666 -5.61 0.27 -20.58
CA LEU A 666 -6.15 -0.83 -19.76
C LEU A 666 -7.68 -0.84 -19.82
N ILE A 667 -8.32 0.33 -19.62
CA ILE A 667 -9.77 0.44 -19.73
C ILE A 667 -10.23 0.16 -21.17
N ARG A 668 -9.49 0.58 -22.20
CA ARG A 668 -9.82 0.27 -23.61
C ARG A 668 -9.58 -1.19 -24.01
N ASN A 669 -8.85 -1.97 -23.20
CA ASN A 669 -8.32 -3.30 -23.56
C ASN A 669 -7.44 -3.27 -24.83
N ASP A 670 -6.64 -2.23 -25.00
CA ASP A 670 -5.75 -2.07 -26.15
C ASP A 670 -4.54 -3.02 -26.05
N ARG A 671 -4.74 -4.33 -26.30
CA ARG A 671 -3.71 -5.39 -26.21
C ARG A 671 -2.58 -5.26 -27.23
N LYS A 672 -2.66 -4.33 -28.18
CA LYS A 672 -1.68 -4.15 -29.26
C LYS A 672 -0.43 -3.39 -28.79
N ARG A 673 0.49 -4.02 -28.03
CA ARG A 673 1.97 -3.80 -28.06
C ARG A 673 2.81 -4.36 -26.90
N GLN A 674 2.32 -5.24 -26.02
CA GLN A 674 3.18 -5.77 -24.93
C GLN A 674 3.95 -7.05 -25.25
N ALA A 675 3.89 -7.56 -26.49
CA ALA A 675 4.51 -8.84 -26.86
C ALA A 675 6.05 -8.85 -26.91
N GLU A 676 6.75 -7.75 -26.62
CA GLU A 676 8.23 -7.68 -26.67
C GLU A 676 8.90 -7.51 -25.29
N ASP A 677 8.15 -7.30 -24.20
CA ASP A 677 8.70 -7.23 -22.82
C ASP A 677 8.25 -8.42 -21.94
N ALA A 678 7.63 -9.44 -22.54
CA ALA A 678 7.05 -10.58 -21.84
C ALA A 678 8.00 -11.77 -21.75
N ASP A 679 9.24 -11.55 -21.30
CA ASP A 679 10.07 -12.64 -20.75
C ASP A 679 9.99 -12.60 -19.22
N GLU A 680 9.32 -13.64 -18.70
CA GLU A 680 9.49 -14.30 -17.40
C GLU A 680 9.52 -13.49 -16.08
N GLU A 681 8.47 -13.70 -15.27
CA GLU A 681 8.50 -14.41 -13.97
C GLU A 681 7.37 -13.86 -13.08
N ASP A 682 6.58 -14.81 -12.59
CA ASP A 682 5.55 -14.75 -11.55
C ASP A 682 5.17 -13.33 -11.04
N PRO A 683 3.93 -12.85 -11.28
CA PRO A 683 3.46 -11.58 -10.71
C PRO A 683 3.45 -11.57 -9.17
N TRP A 684 3.71 -12.70 -8.52
CA TRP A 684 3.73 -12.85 -7.06
C TRP A 684 5.11 -13.02 -6.43
N ARG A 685 6.22 -12.90 -7.19
CA ARG A 685 7.56 -12.79 -6.58
C ARG A 685 7.73 -11.44 -5.88
N VAL A 686 7.98 -11.51 -4.57
CA VAL A 686 8.29 -10.36 -3.71
C VAL A 686 9.71 -9.89 -3.99
N ALA A 687 9.85 -8.79 -4.71
CA ALA A 687 10.92 -7.84 -4.45
C ALA A 687 10.40 -6.83 -3.42
N PRO A 688 11.18 -6.44 -2.40
CA PRO A 688 10.74 -5.48 -1.39
C PRO A 688 10.33 -4.16 -2.06
N GLN A 689 9.16 -3.65 -1.68
CA GLN A 689 8.59 -2.44 -2.23
C GLN A 689 9.44 -1.22 -1.85
N ARG A 690 10.07 -0.64 -2.86
CA ARG A 690 10.49 0.75 -2.85
C ARG A 690 9.28 1.67 -2.64
N THR A 691 9.35 2.57 -1.66
CA THR A 691 8.80 3.92 -1.80
C THR A 691 9.71 4.71 -2.74
N HIS A 692 9.71 4.34 -4.01
CA HIS A 692 10.12 5.27 -5.04
C HIS A 692 8.86 5.91 -5.59
N ILE A 693 8.43 6.97 -4.92
CA ILE A 693 8.03 8.16 -5.68
C ILE A 693 9.32 8.56 -6.41
N THR A 694 9.61 7.94 -7.55
CA THR A 694 10.48 8.59 -8.52
C THR A 694 9.69 9.79 -8.98
N TYR A 695 9.85 10.91 -8.26
CA TYR A 695 10.01 12.17 -8.97
C TYR A 695 10.92 11.82 -10.14
N PRO A 696 10.47 12.02 -11.39
CA PRO A 696 11.26 11.62 -12.53
C PRO A 696 12.64 12.21 -12.28
N HIS A 697 13.67 11.35 -12.21
CA HIS A 697 15.03 11.80 -11.97
C HIS A 697 15.44 12.54 -13.25
N VAL A 698 14.95 13.77 -13.42
CA VAL A 698 15.13 14.59 -14.62
C VAL A 698 16.50 15.21 -14.51
N SER A 699 17.55 14.39 -14.56
CA SER A 699 18.96 14.73 -14.81
C SER A 699 19.32 16.23 -14.79
N ASN A 700 19.18 17.00 -13.70
CA ASN A 700 19.33 18.48 -13.68
C ASN A 700 18.76 19.27 -14.89
N LYS A 701 17.87 18.68 -15.70
CA LYS A 701 17.33 19.25 -16.93
C LYS A 701 15.97 19.81 -16.55
N GLN A 702 15.98 20.88 -15.73
CA GLN A 702 14.79 21.59 -15.25
C GLN A 702 13.69 21.61 -16.32
N ARG A 703 12.53 20.99 -16.05
CA ARG A 703 11.34 21.19 -16.90
C ARG A 703 11.03 22.70 -16.90
N VAL A 704 10.69 23.23 -18.06
CA VAL A 704 10.30 24.64 -18.15
C VAL A 704 8.78 24.69 -17.98
N THR A 705 8.34 25.27 -16.88
CA THR A 705 6.93 25.52 -16.54
C THR A 705 6.70 27.03 -16.51
N LEU A 706 6.79 27.66 -17.67
CA LEU A 706 6.37 29.05 -17.82
C LEU A 706 4.87 29.07 -18.14
N ALA A 707 4.12 29.83 -17.37
CA ALA A 707 2.70 30.10 -17.59
C ALA A 707 2.52 31.40 -18.39
N LEU A 708 1.35 31.56 -19.00
CA LEU A 708 0.98 32.79 -19.68
C LEU A 708 0.81 33.93 -18.65
N PRO A 709 1.25 35.17 -18.97
CA PRO A 709 1.16 36.31 -18.06
C PRO A 709 -0.28 36.85 -17.86
N GLY A 710 -1.28 36.27 -18.54
CA GLY A 710 -2.67 36.68 -18.44
C GLY A 710 -3.59 35.86 -19.35
N PRO A 711 -4.91 36.13 -19.32
CA PRO A 711 -5.89 35.44 -20.16
C PRO A 711 -5.65 35.70 -21.65
N VAL A 712 -5.79 34.66 -22.47
CA VAL A 712 -5.62 34.73 -23.93
C VAL A 712 -6.98 34.69 -24.66
N PRO A 713 -7.14 35.42 -25.77
CA PRO A 713 -8.38 35.40 -26.56
C PRO A 713 -8.65 33.99 -27.12
N ASN A 714 -9.90 33.51 -27.01
CA ASN A 714 -10.26 32.18 -27.51
C ASN A 714 -10.54 32.17 -29.02
N VAL A 715 -9.51 32.40 -29.82
CA VAL A 715 -9.57 32.52 -31.29
C VAL A 715 -10.07 31.27 -32.02
N LEU A 716 -10.16 30.12 -31.34
CA LEU A 716 -10.63 28.85 -31.92
C LEU A 716 -12.05 28.47 -31.50
N GLU A 717 -12.77 29.32 -30.77
CA GLU A 717 -14.10 29.01 -30.21
C GLU A 717 -15.09 28.48 -31.25
N ASN A 718 -15.20 29.15 -32.40
CA ASN A 718 -16.11 28.73 -33.49
C ASN A 718 -15.58 27.56 -34.32
N ARG A 719 -14.29 27.24 -34.22
CA ARG A 719 -13.62 26.21 -35.06
C ARG A 719 -13.49 24.87 -34.34
N LEU A 720 -13.46 24.89 -33.00
CA LEU A 720 -13.41 23.73 -32.12
C LEU A 720 -14.53 23.84 -31.07
N PRO A 721 -15.79 23.49 -31.45
CA PRO A 721 -16.92 23.54 -30.53
C PRO A 721 -16.76 22.52 -29.39
N ASP A 722 -17.30 22.86 -28.22
CA ASP A 722 -17.21 22.03 -27.01
C ASP A 722 -18.16 20.82 -27.01
N GLU A 723 -18.99 20.65 -28.06
CA GLU A 723 -19.98 19.56 -28.17
C GLU A 723 -19.36 18.16 -28.07
N GLU A 724 -18.09 17.98 -28.48
CA GLU A 724 -17.41 16.68 -28.34
C GLU A 724 -17.01 16.35 -26.89
N LEU A 725 -17.10 17.31 -25.97
CA LEU A 725 -16.60 17.19 -24.60
C LEU A 725 -17.68 16.90 -23.56
N TYR A 726 -18.94 17.18 -23.89
CA TYR A 726 -20.05 17.12 -22.95
C TYR A 726 -21.12 16.16 -23.46
N GLU A 727 -21.11 14.93 -22.93
CA GLU A 727 -22.25 14.03 -23.07
C GLU A 727 -23.12 14.20 -21.80
N PRO A 728 -24.30 14.85 -21.90
CA PRO A 728 -25.24 14.91 -20.79
C PRO A 728 -25.68 13.48 -20.45
N TYR A 729 -25.63 13.13 -19.17
CA TYR A 729 -26.17 11.85 -18.73
C TYR A 729 -27.66 12.06 -18.37
N PRO A 730 -28.56 11.12 -18.72
CA PRO A 730 -29.96 11.19 -18.32
C PRO A 730 -30.16 11.23 -16.79
N SER A 731 -29.13 10.90 -16.00
CA SER A 731 -29.15 10.89 -14.54
C SER A 731 -29.10 12.27 -13.89
N GLU A 732 -29.06 13.36 -14.65
CA GLU A 732 -29.14 14.74 -14.12
C GLU A 732 -30.50 15.03 -13.42
N GLU A 733 -31.49 14.11 -13.52
CA GLU A 733 -32.74 14.16 -12.75
C GLU A 733 -32.65 13.54 -11.34
N GLU A 734 -31.73 12.59 -11.09
CA GLU A 734 -31.58 11.89 -9.79
C GLU A 734 -30.35 12.37 -8.98
N ASP A 735 -29.32 12.89 -9.65
CA ASP A 735 -28.17 13.58 -9.07
C ASP A 735 -28.00 14.89 -9.85
N PRO A 736 -28.28 16.07 -9.27
CA PRO A 736 -28.07 17.36 -9.93
C PRO A 736 -26.55 17.62 -10.04
N GLU A 737 -25.87 16.82 -10.85
CA GLU A 737 -24.44 16.91 -11.14
C GLU A 737 -24.17 18.24 -11.86
N VAL A 738 -23.87 19.31 -11.12
CA VAL A 738 -23.22 20.48 -11.72
C VAL A 738 -21.75 20.12 -11.93
N ARG A 739 -21.46 19.44 -13.04
CA ARG A 739 -20.08 19.20 -13.45
C ARG A 739 -19.37 20.52 -13.58
N GLU A 740 -18.20 20.64 -12.96
CA GLU A 740 -17.27 21.70 -13.34
C GLU A 740 -17.03 21.56 -14.84
N ARG A 741 -17.49 22.54 -15.61
CA ARG A 741 -17.33 22.51 -17.05
C ARG A 741 -15.84 22.51 -17.32
N PRO A 742 -15.28 21.45 -17.94
CA PRO A 742 -13.88 21.46 -18.31
C PRO A 742 -13.63 22.68 -19.18
N HIS A 743 -12.45 23.30 -19.05
CA HIS A 743 -12.10 24.45 -19.89
C HIS A 743 -12.38 24.13 -21.37
N ASN A 744 -13.00 25.06 -22.09
CA ASN A 744 -13.36 24.90 -23.51
C ASN A 744 -12.18 24.32 -24.30
N LEU A 745 -12.42 23.31 -25.15
CA LEU A 745 -11.38 22.63 -25.95
C LEU A 745 -10.54 23.65 -26.71
N SER A 746 -11.24 24.58 -27.35
CA SER A 746 -10.68 25.74 -28.04
C SER A 746 -9.71 26.53 -27.13
N ARG A 747 -10.10 26.84 -25.89
CA ARG A 747 -9.26 27.54 -24.92
C ARG A 747 -8.04 26.72 -24.50
N GLN A 748 -8.18 25.40 -24.28
CA GLN A 748 -7.04 24.53 -23.96
C GLN A 748 -6.01 24.52 -25.10
N VAL A 749 -6.48 24.37 -26.34
CA VAL A 749 -5.63 24.37 -27.55
C VAL A 749 -4.97 25.73 -27.75
N VAL A 750 -5.70 26.83 -27.57
CA VAL A 750 -5.15 28.19 -27.64
C VAL A 750 -4.08 28.39 -26.58
N THR A 751 -4.31 27.96 -25.34
CA THR A 751 -3.30 28.03 -24.27
C THR A 751 -2.03 27.27 -24.67
N VAL A 752 -2.16 26.08 -25.26
CA VAL A 752 -1.01 25.32 -25.80
C VAL A 752 -0.26 26.10 -26.87
N ILE A 753 -0.98 26.63 -27.85
CA ILE A 753 -0.40 27.42 -28.96
C ILE A 753 0.33 28.64 -28.42
N TYR A 754 -0.28 29.40 -27.50
CA TYR A 754 0.29 30.63 -26.95
C TYR A 754 1.47 30.36 -26.01
N THR A 755 1.51 29.20 -25.34
CA THR A 755 2.58 28.85 -24.39
C THR A 755 3.81 28.23 -25.06
N TYR A 756 3.65 27.60 -26.24
CA TYR A 756 4.76 26.98 -26.96
C TYR A 756 5.96 27.91 -27.20
N PRO A 757 5.78 29.14 -27.73
CA PRO A 757 6.89 30.08 -27.93
C PRO A 757 7.66 30.38 -26.64
N LEU A 758 6.96 30.62 -25.52
CA LEU A 758 7.55 30.92 -24.21
C LEU A 758 8.50 29.79 -23.79
N GLN A 759 8.00 28.55 -23.81
CA GLN A 759 8.78 27.40 -23.35
C GLN A 759 9.91 27.03 -24.32
N ILE A 760 9.70 27.18 -25.63
CA ILE A 760 10.73 26.96 -26.65
C ILE A 760 11.90 27.94 -26.44
N ILE A 761 11.61 29.22 -26.22
CA ILE A 761 12.63 30.27 -26.01
C ILE A 761 13.32 30.16 -24.66
N ALA A 762 12.62 29.76 -23.60
CA ALA A 762 13.24 29.47 -22.31
C ALA A 762 14.25 28.31 -22.36
N LYS A 763 14.11 27.38 -23.33
CA LYS A 763 15.10 26.32 -23.58
C LYS A 763 16.29 26.76 -24.43
N MET A 764 16.32 28.00 -24.90
CA MET A 764 17.42 28.52 -25.71
C MET A 764 18.73 28.54 -24.91
N PRO A 765 19.88 28.15 -25.51
CA PRO A 765 21.16 28.03 -24.80
C PRO A 765 21.59 29.31 -24.05
N ASN A 766 22.03 29.14 -22.80
CA ASN A 766 22.61 30.19 -21.97
C ASN A 766 24.08 30.45 -22.31
N ARG A 767 24.53 31.71 -22.21
CA ARG A 767 25.96 32.06 -22.20
C ARG A 767 26.52 31.75 -20.80
N ARG A 768 27.09 30.55 -20.59
CA ARG A 768 27.76 30.18 -19.33
C ARG A 768 29.28 30.12 -19.53
N GLY A 769 30.03 30.82 -18.69
CA GLY A 769 31.49 30.70 -18.60
C GLY A 769 32.28 31.21 -19.81
N GLY A 770 31.85 32.32 -20.43
CA GLY A 770 32.60 32.97 -21.52
C GLY A 770 32.52 32.28 -22.90
N ARG A 771 32.06 31.02 -22.99
CA ARG A 771 31.81 30.35 -24.28
C ARG A 771 30.57 30.94 -24.96
N GLY A 772 30.67 31.21 -26.25
CA GLY A 772 29.63 31.91 -27.02
C GLY A 772 28.29 31.16 -27.01
N SER A 773 27.19 31.87 -26.74
CA SER A 773 25.84 31.40 -27.05
C SER A 773 25.40 32.00 -28.39
N TRP A 774 24.62 31.26 -29.16
CA TRP A 774 24.01 31.75 -30.39
C TRP A 774 22.96 32.84 -30.14
N SER A 775 22.44 32.92 -28.92
CA SER A 775 21.42 33.89 -28.56
C SER A 775 22.00 35.23 -28.09
N ARG A 776 21.41 36.31 -28.60
CA ARG A 776 21.58 37.70 -28.15
C ARG A 776 20.72 38.02 -26.91
N PHE A 777 19.71 37.22 -26.62
CA PHE A 777 18.79 37.50 -25.52
C PHE A 777 19.44 37.18 -24.17
N ASN A 778 19.32 38.12 -23.23
CA ASN A 778 19.64 37.88 -21.83
C ASN A 778 18.53 37.08 -21.13
N THR A 779 18.67 36.84 -19.82
CA THR A 779 17.67 36.10 -19.03
C THR A 779 16.32 36.80 -19.02
N THR A 780 16.29 38.12 -18.79
CA THR A 780 15.07 38.94 -18.74
C THR A 780 14.33 38.98 -20.08
N GLN A 781 15.05 39.11 -21.19
CA GLN A 781 14.46 39.10 -22.53
C GLN A 781 13.84 37.76 -22.89
N ARG A 782 14.36 36.65 -22.34
CA ARG A 782 13.75 35.32 -22.50
C ARG A 782 12.55 35.10 -21.61
N SER A 783 12.57 35.59 -20.37
CA SER A 783 11.39 35.53 -19.50
C SER A 783 10.23 36.37 -20.05
N ASN A 784 10.54 37.42 -20.80
CA ASN A 784 9.56 38.29 -21.44
C ASN A 784 9.14 37.81 -22.85
N ALA A 785 9.57 36.62 -23.28
CA ALA A 785 9.10 36.06 -24.55
C ALA A 785 7.58 35.83 -24.50
N ASN A 786 6.91 36.06 -25.62
CA ASN A 786 5.46 35.86 -25.74
C ASN A 786 5.12 35.30 -27.13
N PHE A 787 3.82 35.08 -27.38
CA PHE A 787 3.32 34.56 -28.66
C PHE A 787 3.75 35.40 -29.88
N GLU A 788 3.73 36.73 -29.76
CA GLU A 788 4.05 37.67 -30.85
C GLU A 788 5.49 37.53 -31.37
N LEU A 789 6.39 36.96 -30.57
CA LEU A 789 7.76 36.75 -30.98
C LEU A 789 7.87 35.87 -32.23
N PHE A 790 6.98 34.88 -32.40
CA PHE A 790 6.95 34.02 -33.58
C PHE A 790 6.17 34.66 -34.75
N CYS A 791 5.38 35.71 -34.49
CA CYS A 791 4.63 36.49 -35.47
C CYS A 791 5.46 37.60 -36.13
N ASP A 792 6.68 37.86 -35.65
CA ASP A 792 7.58 38.90 -36.15
C ASP A 792 8.75 38.32 -36.97
N THR A 793 8.82 38.65 -38.26
CA THR A 793 9.90 38.22 -39.16
C THR A 793 11.27 38.81 -38.81
N THR A 794 11.31 39.90 -38.05
CA THR A 794 12.56 40.53 -37.59
C THR A 794 13.05 39.96 -36.26
N ALA A 795 12.26 39.14 -35.56
CA ALA A 795 12.65 38.57 -34.28
C ALA A 795 13.93 37.73 -34.35
N PRO A 796 14.14 36.83 -35.34
CA PRO A 796 15.37 36.03 -35.40
C PRO A 796 16.65 36.86 -35.45
N SER A 797 16.64 38.01 -36.16
CA SER A 797 17.82 38.87 -36.26
C SER A 797 18.14 39.61 -34.97
N ARG A 798 17.10 39.89 -34.16
CA ARG A 798 17.25 40.45 -32.81
C ARG A 798 17.69 39.38 -31.81
N MET A 799 17.26 38.14 -31.99
CA MET A 799 17.45 37.03 -31.06
C MET A 799 18.78 36.30 -31.21
N PHE A 800 19.36 36.26 -32.40
CA PHE A 800 20.53 35.42 -32.69
C PHE A 800 21.67 36.24 -33.30
N TYR A 801 22.91 35.88 -32.94
CA TYR A 801 24.10 36.46 -33.56
C TYR A 801 24.26 36.02 -35.02
N SER A 802 23.86 34.77 -35.31
CA SER A 802 23.86 34.22 -36.67
C SER A 802 22.75 33.19 -36.82
N TRP A 803 22.10 33.18 -37.98
CA TRP A 803 21.02 32.25 -38.31
C TRP A 803 21.00 31.98 -39.82
N ASN A 804 20.42 30.86 -40.23
CA ASN A 804 20.07 30.56 -41.61
C ASN A 804 18.58 30.71 -41.81
N ASN A 805 18.20 31.58 -42.72
CA ASN A 805 16.83 31.61 -43.22
C ASN A 805 16.69 30.56 -44.33
N PHE A 806 15.87 29.53 -44.12
CA PHE A 806 15.58 28.52 -45.14
C PHE A 806 14.51 28.96 -46.15
N GLY A 807 14.06 30.21 -46.10
CA GLY A 807 13.01 30.73 -46.96
C GLY A 807 11.69 29.99 -46.73
N ARG A 808 10.87 29.93 -47.78
CA ARG A 808 9.57 29.24 -47.80
C ARG A 808 9.71 27.75 -48.09
N ASP A 809 10.62 27.06 -47.39
CA ASP A 809 10.74 25.60 -47.47
C ASP A 809 9.56 24.93 -46.75
N ILE A 810 8.52 24.61 -47.54
CA ILE A 810 7.26 24.03 -47.08
C ILE A 810 7.51 22.71 -46.34
N SER A 811 8.44 21.88 -46.82
CA SER A 811 8.72 20.58 -46.21
C SER A 811 9.26 20.72 -44.79
N ARG A 812 10.16 21.68 -44.57
CA ARG A 812 10.72 21.96 -43.22
C ARG A 812 9.70 22.62 -42.30
N TRP A 813 8.87 23.51 -42.84
CA TRP A 813 7.77 24.13 -42.10
C TRP A 813 6.79 23.07 -41.59
N ASP A 814 6.26 22.24 -42.49
CA ASP A 814 5.26 21.21 -42.17
C ASP A 814 5.83 20.14 -41.23
N SER A 815 7.11 19.79 -41.40
CA SER A 815 7.83 18.89 -40.48
C SER A 815 7.97 19.48 -39.07
N THR A 816 8.20 20.79 -38.95
CA THR A 816 8.32 21.49 -37.66
C THR A 816 6.97 21.65 -36.98
N LEU A 817 5.93 22.02 -37.73
CA LEU A 817 4.57 22.05 -37.22
C LEU A 817 4.10 20.67 -36.78
N THR A 818 4.40 19.63 -37.54
CA THR A 818 4.10 18.26 -37.14
C THR A 818 4.86 17.85 -35.88
N ALA A 819 6.06 18.39 -35.64
CA ALA A 819 6.78 18.14 -34.39
C ALA A 819 6.16 18.84 -33.18
N LEU A 820 5.61 20.05 -33.35
CA LEU A 820 4.98 20.83 -32.28
C LEU A 820 3.53 20.40 -32.00
N PHE A 821 2.76 20.13 -33.07
CA PHE A 821 1.36 19.69 -33.02
C PHE A 821 1.18 18.33 -33.72
N PRO A 822 1.84 17.26 -33.22
CA PRO A 822 1.70 15.92 -33.76
C PRO A 822 0.34 15.32 -33.38
N SER A 823 -0.19 14.44 -34.22
CA SER A 823 -1.22 13.46 -33.83
C SER A 823 -0.67 12.44 -32.82
N LEU A 824 -1.53 11.65 -32.16
CA LEU A 824 -1.11 10.61 -31.22
C LEU A 824 -0.23 9.55 -31.88
N LYS A 825 -0.55 9.17 -33.13
CA LYS A 825 0.29 8.28 -33.95
C LYS A 825 1.65 8.93 -34.27
N GLN A 826 1.66 10.20 -34.65
CA GLN A 826 2.91 10.91 -34.92
C GLN A 826 3.77 11.04 -33.67
N LEU A 827 3.17 11.27 -32.49
CA LEU A 827 3.89 11.30 -31.21
C LEU A 827 4.64 10.00 -30.92
N SER A 828 4.04 8.84 -31.21
CA SER A 828 4.71 7.55 -31.03
C SER A 828 5.86 7.34 -32.02
N ASP A 829 5.68 7.78 -33.26
CA ASP A 829 6.61 7.50 -34.35
C ASP A 829 7.86 8.41 -34.31
N MET A 830 7.73 9.63 -33.78
CA MET A 830 8.81 10.63 -33.77
C MET A 830 9.98 10.34 -32.81
N GLY A 831 9.79 9.46 -31.82
CA GLY A 831 10.77 9.20 -30.77
C GLY A 831 11.10 10.43 -29.89
N LYS A 832 12.16 10.35 -29.08
CA LYS A 832 12.59 11.45 -28.19
C LYS A 832 13.36 12.52 -28.98
N ILE A 833 12.77 13.72 -29.11
CA ILE A 833 13.44 14.93 -29.63
C ILE A 833 13.98 15.73 -28.44
N GLN A 834 15.31 15.86 -28.35
CA GLN A 834 15.99 16.56 -27.27
C GLN A 834 15.53 18.03 -27.18
N GLY A 835 15.18 18.48 -25.97
CA GLY A 835 14.68 19.83 -25.71
C GLY A 835 13.17 19.94 -25.86
N LEU A 836 12.61 19.39 -26.94
CA LEU A 836 11.17 19.43 -27.19
C LEU A 836 10.40 18.49 -26.25
N SER A 837 10.96 17.33 -25.92
CA SER A 837 10.39 16.41 -24.93
C SER A 837 10.42 16.92 -23.48
N LEU A 838 11.04 18.09 -23.24
CA LEU A 838 11.19 18.70 -21.90
C LEU A 838 10.25 19.90 -21.69
N LEU A 839 9.42 20.23 -22.69
CA LEU A 839 8.40 21.27 -22.58
C LEU A 839 7.17 20.66 -21.92
N SER A 840 6.67 21.28 -20.83
CA SER A 840 5.44 20.79 -20.17
C SER A 840 4.25 20.87 -21.11
N ILE A 841 4.21 21.89 -21.98
CA ILE A 841 3.09 22.12 -22.90
C ILE A 841 2.91 21.00 -23.94
N ARG A 842 3.96 20.22 -24.20
CA ARG A 842 3.88 19.03 -25.06
C ARG A 842 3.13 17.90 -24.37
N HIS A 843 3.23 17.82 -23.04
CA HIS A 843 2.41 16.91 -22.24
C HIS A 843 0.95 17.35 -22.28
N ASP A 844 0.68 18.64 -22.07
CA ASP A 844 -0.68 19.20 -22.12
C ASP A 844 -1.33 18.96 -23.48
N TRP A 845 -0.61 19.21 -24.59
CA TRP A 845 -1.07 18.88 -25.95
C TRP A 845 -1.44 17.40 -26.09
N ARG A 846 -0.58 16.51 -25.60
CA ARG A 846 -0.84 15.07 -25.64
C ARG A 846 -2.08 14.72 -24.82
N THR A 847 -2.25 15.28 -23.63
CA THR A 847 -3.42 15.06 -22.77
C THR A 847 -4.71 15.53 -23.44
N ILE A 848 -4.69 16.71 -24.09
CA ILE A 848 -5.83 17.19 -24.90
C ILE A 848 -6.19 16.16 -25.96
N LEU A 849 -5.24 15.74 -26.80
CA LEU A 849 -5.51 14.82 -27.91
C LEU A 849 -6.02 13.44 -27.44
N ILE A 850 -5.49 12.93 -26.32
CA ILE A 850 -5.95 11.66 -25.76
C ILE A 850 -7.43 11.74 -25.31
N GLY A 851 -7.88 12.93 -24.88
CA GLY A 851 -9.25 13.17 -24.47
C GLY A 851 -10.26 13.25 -25.62
N LEU A 852 -9.83 13.25 -26.88
CA LEU A 852 -10.67 13.46 -28.06
C LEU A 852 -11.04 12.16 -28.77
N SER A 853 -12.13 12.23 -29.55
CA SER A 853 -12.46 11.21 -30.55
C SER A 853 -11.39 11.19 -31.67
N PRO A 854 -11.26 10.11 -32.47
CA PRO A 854 -10.34 10.13 -33.61
C PRO A 854 -10.63 11.24 -34.64
N GLU A 855 -11.88 11.68 -34.74
CA GLU A 855 -12.25 12.82 -35.59
C GLU A 855 -11.87 14.14 -34.94
N GLY A 856 -12.19 14.32 -33.66
CA GLY A 856 -11.78 15.46 -32.85
C GLY A 856 -10.28 15.65 -32.84
N GLU A 857 -9.50 14.57 -32.69
CA GLU A 857 -8.04 14.60 -32.77
C GLU A 857 -7.57 15.17 -34.12
N ARG A 858 -8.10 14.64 -35.23
CA ARG A 858 -7.73 15.10 -36.58
C ARG A 858 -8.08 16.57 -36.78
N ARG A 859 -9.29 16.97 -36.37
CA ARG A 859 -9.76 18.36 -36.46
C ARG A 859 -8.91 19.28 -35.60
N THR A 860 -8.69 18.97 -34.33
CA THR A 860 -7.87 19.78 -33.41
C THR A 860 -6.43 19.94 -33.90
N VAL A 861 -5.81 18.87 -34.40
CA VAL A 861 -4.45 18.93 -34.98
C VAL A 861 -4.44 19.84 -36.20
N GLN A 862 -5.42 19.70 -37.10
CA GLN A 862 -5.52 20.52 -38.32
C GLN A 862 -5.72 22.00 -37.99
N GLU A 863 -6.68 22.28 -37.11
CA GLU A 863 -7.06 23.63 -36.67
C GLU A 863 -5.90 24.37 -35.97
N ALA A 864 -5.17 23.67 -35.10
CA ALA A 864 -3.97 24.22 -34.48
C ALA A 864 -2.88 24.54 -35.53
N LYS A 865 -2.64 23.64 -36.49
CA LYS A 865 -1.65 23.84 -37.56
C LYS A 865 -2.04 24.99 -38.50
N ASP A 866 -3.30 25.14 -38.84
CA ASP A 866 -3.80 26.21 -39.71
C ASP A 866 -3.74 27.57 -39.02
N TYR A 867 -4.13 27.62 -37.75
CA TYR A 867 -4.01 28.83 -36.95
C TYR A 867 -2.54 29.26 -36.83
N VAL A 868 -1.65 28.33 -36.49
CA VAL A 868 -0.22 28.64 -36.40
C VAL A 868 0.35 29.06 -37.75
N SER A 869 -0.02 28.37 -38.84
CA SER A 869 0.46 28.70 -40.18
C SER A 869 0.01 30.07 -40.68
N SER A 870 -1.11 30.58 -40.19
CA SER A 870 -1.62 31.91 -40.56
C SER A 870 -1.03 33.05 -39.73
N HIS A 871 -0.52 32.77 -38.52
CA HIS A 871 -0.08 33.80 -37.58
C HIS A 871 1.44 33.82 -37.38
N TRP A 872 2.05 32.65 -37.20
CA TRP A 872 3.49 32.56 -37.04
C TRP A 872 4.18 32.75 -38.38
N LYS A 873 5.24 33.57 -38.37
CA LYS A 873 6.02 33.90 -39.56
C LYS A 873 7.35 33.16 -39.61
N TRP A 874 7.83 32.63 -38.48
CA TRP A 874 9.04 31.82 -38.42
C TRP A 874 8.97 30.75 -37.33
N LEU A 875 9.75 29.67 -37.50
CA LEU A 875 9.86 28.56 -36.55
C LEU A 875 11.29 28.02 -36.45
N PRO A 876 11.81 27.71 -35.24
CA PRO A 876 13.12 27.08 -35.11
C PRO A 876 13.11 25.67 -35.71
N TYR A 877 13.95 25.44 -36.73
CA TYR A 877 14.02 24.13 -37.37
C TYR A 877 14.84 23.15 -36.51
N TYR A 878 14.18 22.11 -36.02
CA TYR A 878 14.81 21.09 -35.18
C TYR A 878 15.67 20.16 -36.04
N THR A 879 16.99 20.28 -35.96
CA THR A 879 17.93 19.43 -36.71
C THR A 879 18.50 18.34 -35.81
N LYS A 880 18.78 17.14 -36.37
CA LYS A 880 19.41 16.02 -35.65
C LYS A 880 18.67 15.63 -34.34
N LYS A 881 17.34 15.69 -34.33
CA LYS A 881 16.49 15.42 -33.14
C LYS A 881 16.78 16.34 -31.94
N LYS A 882 17.22 17.59 -32.16
CA LYS A 882 17.40 18.60 -31.11
C LYS A 882 16.61 19.87 -31.44
N LEU A 883 15.90 20.42 -30.46
CA LEU A 883 15.18 21.70 -30.57
C LEU A 883 16.16 22.87 -30.81
N TRP A 884 17.27 22.88 -30.08
CA TRP A 884 18.36 23.84 -30.23
C TRP A 884 19.67 23.11 -30.49
N VAL A 885 20.46 23.61 -31.45
CA VAL A 885 21.83 23.14 -31.68
C VAL A 885 22.74 23.72 -30.60
N THR A 886 23.59 22.89 -30.00
CA THR A 886 24.59 23.29 -29.01
C THR A 886 25.96 23.43 -29.67
N GLY A 887 26.68 24.53 -29.46
CA GLY A 887 28.01 24.77 -30.03
C GLY A 887 28.41 26.26 -29.95
N GLU A 888 29.60 26.62 -30.39
CA GLU A 888 30.04 28.03 -30.53
C GLU A 888 29.57 28.64 -31.85
N PRO A 889 29.19 29.94 -31.90
CA PRO A 889 28.85 30.65 -33.13
C PRO A 889 29.95 30.53 -34.20
N PRO A 890 29.65 30.64 -35.50
CA PRO A 890 30.59 30.38 -36.58
C PRO A 890 31.69 31.44 -36.71
N GLU A 891 31.63 32.52 -35.92
CA GLU A 891 32.58 33.63 -35.97
C GLU A 891 33.97 33.30 -35.40
N THR A 892 34.16 32.12 -34.80
CA THR A 892 35.46 31.70 -34.22
C THR A 892 36.16 30.54 -34.95
N ARG A 893 35.57 29.93 -35.99
CA ARG A 893 36.22 28.86 -36.77
C ARG A 893 35.90 28.93 -38.26
N GLU A 894 36.90 29.23 -39.07
CA GLU A 894 36.91 28.95 -40.50
C GLU A 894 36.95 27.43 -40.74
N SER A 895 35.81 26.74 -40.61
CA SER A 895 35.44 25.57 -41.43
C SER A 895 34.14 24.90 -40.95
N ARG A 896 33.27 24.66 -41.94
CA ARG A 896 32.19 23.66 -42.06
C ARG A 896 31.43 23.20 -40.78
N GLN A 897 30.12 23.46 -40.86
CA GLN A 897 29.00 22.63 -40.39
C GLN A 897 28.57 22.66 -38.90
N SER A 898 28.09 23.81 -38.43
CA SER A 898 26.78 23.86 -37.77
C SER A 898 26.23 25.29 -37.77
N LYS A 899 25.20 25.56 -38.56
CA LYS A 899 24.46 26.83 -38.50
C LYS A 899 23.04 26.53 -38.02
N PHE A 900 22.53 27.31 -37.07
CA PHE A 900 21.11 27.30 -36.70
C PHE A 900 20.27 27.77 -37.89
N GLY A 901 19.10 27.20 -38.13
CA GLY A 901 18.21 27.69 -39.16
C GLY A 901 16.75 27.63 -38.79
N TYR A 902 15.95 28.44 -39.47
CA TYR A 902 14.50 28.53 -39.30
C TYR A 902 13.81 28.53 -40.67
N ALA A 903 12.57 28.08 -40.69
CA ALA A 903 11.70 28.16 -41.87
C ALA A 903 10.79 29.39 -41.76
N LEU A 904 10.48 30.04 -42.88
CA LEU A 904 9.48 31.10 -42.97
C LEU A 904 8.11 30.52 -43.34
N SER A 905 7.04 31.18 -42.90
CA SER A 905 5.67 30.74 -43.18
C SER A 905 5.26 30.95 -44.64
N ARG A 906 4.11 30.35 -45.01
CA ARG A 906 3.58 30.34 -46.39
C ARG A 906 3.10 31.72 -46.88
N LEU A 907 2.74 32.64 -45.97
CA LEU A 907 2.15 33.94 -46.31
C LEU A 907 3.20 34.97 -46.75
#